data_AF-A0A0E4H480-F1
#
_entry.id   AF-A0A0E4H480-F1
#
_cell.length_a   1.000
_cell.length_b   1.000
_cell.length_c   1.000
_cell.angle_alpha   90.00
_cell.angle_beta   90.00
_cell.angle_gamma   90.00
#
_symmetry.space_group_name_H-M   'P 1'
#
loop_
_entity.id
_entity.type
_entity.pdbx_description
1 polymer ?
#
loop_
_entity_poly.entity_id
_entity_poly.type
_entity_poly.pdbx_seq_one_letter_code
_entity_poly.pdbx_strand_id
1 'polypeptide(L)'
;MSKQLFENFTLKSGLELKNRILISPMTTQSAYFDGKIPHELVDYYAHRSGEVGAVIVESAFIENHGRGFYGAVGIDKDDKIPGLAKLAKAIQDKGSKAIIQIYHAGRMGFPNMNEGKNPVSASPVAALRPGAPIPTELNHHEILDLVDFFAEGVRRAIKAGFDGVELHGANTYLLQQFFSPHSNRRQDAWGGTIEKRAKFPIEVVKAAKKVIEEEGSRNFVLGYRFSPEELEEPGIRFEDTIYLLNELAEYDLDYFHFSMGIYSRNSIVDASDPEMLISKYNKVKSGKLAQTPIIGVGGIMQKEDAEGALEAGYDLLAVAKGFLVDPDWATTVKKGEKVQPYADVKDREALFIPEPLWDFMDESFFLVKDVETEKAKEARLEELMSKPLEFKAGQYHVTAHGHNNELPMVVTFDSHQITAIEIDSADESEGLSDLVFERIPKQIIEFQTLNVDAVSGASSTSQGVIDGVSDAARKASGQDAVDVLKARQKPVMEKSTQVLEEEVDVVVVGGGAAGIAASLRADELGLKTVLVEKLSFIGGAISVSGGNQVVMGSKLQKAAGVTDDTPESMFDDFMANGNGQNVRSLLTLLTENVGQATDWVHEYIGVEYDTETGLHVLAEYAKDRELAYAHGGHGFAASIRAKMAASNVQVLLQTKAEELLTDGKGNVTGLVAIEENGTTHRIKAKGVILTTGGYGNNKDMLPDELKDVLFYGTNSSMGEGVQMAQAPGIDAATRMMNLGKIYPNGLEVAPGKAKSTIDGNLRVLKENGLLLDGQGKRVVNERASNHDILEVLLEQEPKILYLLLDQKHFESFREGIAEGGISSAEVEKWLDSNGRETPYLYHGQTLAELADVAGIDAATLESTVARYNDFVAKGEDEDFHRELRFLQVPVGAGPYYLIEQKPRFATTMGSLVVNDSLEVVNTKDSIIKGLYAAGEVVGGVMGTDSPSGANNAWALTSGKLAAEQIAEK
;
A
#
# COMPACT_ATOMS: atom_id res chain seq x y z
N MET A 1 9.81 -19.73 45.36
CA MET A 1 10.05 -18.34 45.78
C MET A 1 9.74 -17.44 44.58
N SER A 2 9.23 -16.23 44.79
CA SER A 2 9.04 -15.28 43.69
C SER A 2 10.41 -14.87 43.13
N LYS A 3 10.58 -14.89 41.80
CA LYS A 3 11.82 -14.45 41.14
C LYS A 3 11.95 -12.94 41.28
N GLN A 4 13.11 -12.43 41.69
CA GLN A 4 13.34 -10.99 41.84
C GLN A 4 14.26 -10.46 40.75
N LEU A 5 13.97 -9.25 40.25
CA LEU A 5 14.68 -8.65 39.12
C LEU A 5 16.19 -8.49 39.38
N PHE A 6 16.56 -8.00 40.57
CA PHE A 6 17.95 -7.72 40.99
C PHE A 6 18.61 -8.87 41.78
N GLU A 7 18.19 -10.10 41.55
CA GLU A 7 18.76 -11.30 42.16
C GLU A 7 19.85 -11.90 41.26
N ASN A 8 21.01 -12.25 41.83
CA ASN A 8 22.08 -12.94 41.11
C ASN A 8 21.56 -14.23 40.45
N PHE A 9 22.09 -14.54 39.26
CA PHE A 9 21.71 -15.72 38.49
C PHE A 9 22.95 -16.41 37.91
N THR A 10 23.09 -17.71 38.10
CA THR A 10 24.22 -18.49 37.57
C THR A 10 23.76 -19.30 36.36
N LEU A 11 24.44 -19.09 35.23
CA LEU A 11 24.23 -19.86 34.01
C LEU A 11 24.89 -21.24 34.10
N LYS A 12 24.53 -22.16 33.20
CA LYS A 12 25.00 -23.56 33.24
C LYS A 12 26.52 -23.69 33.04
N SER A 13 27.12 -22.81 32.24
CA SER A 13 28.57 -22.62 32.10
C SER A 13 29.28 -22.24 33.41
N GLY A 14 28.54 -21.84 34.44
CA GLY A 14 29.09 -21.30 35.69
C GLY A 14 29.32 -19.79 35.66
N LEU A 15 28.98 -19.11 34.56
CA LEU A 15 29.03 -17.65 34.50
C LEU A 15 27.97 -17.05 35.44
N GLU A 16 28.41 -16.17 36.34
CA GLU A 16 27.52 -15.44 37.25
C GLU A 16 27.07 -14.11 36.63
N LEU A 17 25.75 -13.92 36.60
CA LEU A 17 25.07 -12.65 36.33
C LEU A 17 24.67 -12.03 37.67
N LYS A 18 24.90 -10.73 37.84
CA LYS A 18 24.51 -10.01 39.07
C LYS A 18 23.01 -9.72 39.19
N ASN A 19 22.25 -9.89 38.11
CA ASN A 19 20.80 -9.80 38.09
C ASN A 19 20.22 -10.47 36.85
N ARG A 20 18.88 -10.47 36.76
CA ARG A 20 18.11 -11.09 35.67
C ARG A 20 17.89 -10.18 34.46
N ILE A 21 18.51 -9.00 34.44
CA ILE A 21 18.33 -7.98 33.39
C ILE A 21 19.47 -8.09 32.38
N LEU A 22 19.10 -8.22 31.10
CA LEU A 22 20.01 -8.19 29.97
C LEU A 22 19.60 -7.08 29.00
N ILE A 23 20.55 -6.64 28.19
CA ILE A 23 20.27 -5.82 27.00
C ILE A 23 20.04 -6.74 25.81
N SER A 24 18.94 -6.49 25.08
CA SER A 24 18.61 -7.21 23.85
C SER A 24 19.59 -6.85 22.72
N PRO A 25 19.91 -7.79 21.81
CA PRO A 25 20.69 -7.48 20.61
C PRO A 25 19.87 -6.61 19.66
N MET A 26 20.18 -5.31 19.66
CA MET A 26 19.56 -4.27 18.82
C MET A 26 20.54 -3.85 17.74
N THR A 27 20.23 -4.13 16.47
CA THR A 27 21.08 -3.76 15.34
C THR A 27 21.11 -2.24 15.18
N THR A 28 22.30 -1.66 15.29
CA THR A 28 22.55 -0.21 15.25
C THR A 28 22.84 0.29 13.83
N GLN A 29 23.18 -0.62 12.90
CA GLN A 29 23.60 -0.29 11.52
C GLN A 29 24.78 0.70 11.46
N SER A 30 25.63 0.68 12.49
CA SER A 30 26.67 1.71 12.67
C SER A 30 28.09 1.23 12.45
N ALA A 31 28.33 -0.05 12.13
CA ALA A 31 29.66 -0.54 11.81
C ALA A 31 30.22 0.13 10.53
N TYR A 32 31.55 0.15 10.39
CA TYR A 32 32.16 0.55 9.11
C TYR A 32 31.73 -0.39 7.98
N PHE A 33 31.88 0.06 6.73
CA PHE A 33 31.48 -0.71 5.54
C PHE A 33 32.09 -2.13 5.47
N ASP A 34 33.22 -2.37 6.13
CA ASP A 34 33.89 -3.67 6.19
C ASP A 34 33.51 -4.51 7.42
N GLY A 35 32.58 -4.04 8.25
CA GLY A 35 32.09 -4.66 9.48
C GLY A 35 32.94 -4.37 10.72
N LYS A 36 33.93 -3.46 10.65
CA LYS A 36 34.74 -3.07 11.81
C LYS A 36 33.97 -2.13 12.76
N ILE A 37 34.32 -2.22 14.04
CA ILE A 37 33.69 -1.47 15.14
C ILE A 37 34.20 -0.01 15.17
N PRO A 38 33.35 1.01 15.01
CA PRO A 38 33.70 2.40 15.25
C PRO A 38 33.71 2.73 16.75
N HIS A 39 34.31 3.88 17.12
CA HIS A 39 34.34 4.34 18.51
C HIS A 39 32.95 4.59 19.10
N GLU A 40 32.05 5.18 18.32
CA GLU A 40 30.67 5.49 18.74
C GLU A 40 29.90 4.25 19.19
N LEU A 41 30.12 3.10 18.53
CA LEU A 41 29.49 1.84 18.92
C LEU A 41 30.05 1.31 20.25
N VAL A 42 31.35 1.53 20.53
CA VAL A 42 31.94 1.22 21.83
C VAL A 42 31.31 2.10 22.92
N ASP A 43 31.15 3.39 22.66
CA ASP A 43 30.51 4.32 23.61
C ASP A 43 29.05 3.97 23.87
N TYR A 44 28.28 3.65 22.82
CA TYR A 44 26.87 3.25 22.89
C TYR A 44 26.66 2.10 23.88
N TYR A 45 27.47 1.03 23.76
CA TYR A 45 27.37 -0.12 24.64
C TYR A 45 27.99 0.13 26.03
N ALA A 46 29.06 0.92 26.12
CA ALA A 46 29.66 1.28 27.41
C ALA A 46 28.69 2.06 28.31
N HIS A 47 27.91 2.99 27.75
CA HIS A 47 26.96 3.81 28.53
C HIS A 47 25.72 3.05 28.98
N ARG A 48 25.42 1.90 28.36
CA ARG A 48 24.29 1.03 28.73
C ARG A 48 24.72 -0.17 29.57
N SER A 49 26.03 -0.32 29.79
CA SER A 49 26.60 -1.33 30.68
C SER A 49 26.73 -0.77 32.09
N GLY A 50 26.86 -1.64 33.08
CA GLY A 50 26.90 -1.20 34.47
C GLY A 50 25.96 -2.02 35.30
N GLU A 51 24.77 -1.52 35.57
CA GLU A 51 23.84 -2.20 36.47
C GLU A 51 23.30 -3.53 35.89
N VAL A 52 23.21 -3.70 34.56
CA VAL A 52 22.71 -4.93 33.93
C VAL A 52 23.62 -6.14 34.09
N GLY A 53 23.03 -7.34 34.16
CA GLY A 53 23.74 -8.61 34.26
C GLY A 53 24.60 -8.91 33.05
N ALA A 54 24.05 -8.74 31.85
CA ALA A 54 24.77 -8.93 30.59
C ALA A 54 24.26 -7.99 29.48
N VAL A 55 25.12 -7.75 28.49
CA VAL A 55 24.79 -7.07 27.24
C VAL A 55 24.95 -8.06 26.11
N ILE A 56 23.87 -8.32 25.38
CA ILE A 56 23.93 -9.08 24.14
C ILE A 56 24.11 -8.06 23.02
N VAL A 57 25.33 -7.97 22.50
CA VAL A 57 25.70 -7.11 21.36
C VAL A 57 24.96 -7.58 20.12
N GLU A 58 24.66 -6.62 19.24
CA GLU A 58 23.94 -6.79 17.99
C GLU A 58 24.50 -7.89 17.07
N SER A 59 23.70 -8.26 16.08
CA SER A 59 23.99 -9.37 15.18
C SER A 59 25.25 -9.11 14.36
N ALA A 60 26.26 -9.96 14.53
CA ALA A 60 27.51 -9.94 13.79
C ALA A 60 27.54 -11.01 12.69
N PHE A 61 27.81 -10.61 11.44
CA PHE A 61 27.82 -11.55 10.31
C PHE A 61 29.06 -12.44 10.34
N ILE A 62 28.86 -13.75 10.18
CA ILE A 62 29.92 -14.77 10.20
C ILE A 62 30.66 -14.93 8.86
N GLU A 63 30.08 -14.40 7.78
CA GLU A 63 30.68 -14.38 6.45
C GLU A 63 30.30 -13.07 5.74
N ASN A 64 31.21 -12.52 4.95
CA ASN A 64 31.04 -11.24 4.27
C ASN A 64 29.83 -11.20 3.30
N HIS A 65 29.43 -12.33 2.71
CA HIS A 65 28.23 -12.42 1.84
C HIS A 65 26.95 -12.75 2.61
N GLY A 66 27.03 -12.81 3.93
CA GLY A 66 25.91 -13.08 4.83
C GLY A 66 25.33 -11.84 5.48
N ARG A 67 25.54 -10.65 4.93
CA ARG A 67 25.08 -9.38 5.51
C ARG A 67 23.59 -9.16 5.24
N GLY A 68 22.87 -8.72 6.26
CA GLY A 68 21.46 -8.34 6.17
C GLY A 68 21.20 -6.84 6.10
N PHE A 69 22.23 -6.02 6.38
CA PHE A 69 22.08 -4.57 6.54
C PHE A 69 23.36 -3.84 6.14
N TYR A 70 23.23 -2.57 5.76
CA TYR A 70 24.36 -1.65 5.78
C TYR A 70 24.81 -1.39 7.22
N GLY A 71 26.12 -1.18 7.41
CA GLY A 71 26.70 -0.97 8.73
C GLY A 71 26.52 -2.15 9.72
N ALA A 72 26.32 -3.38 9.23
CA ALA A 72 26.29 -4.56 10.08
C ALA A 72 27.69 -4.85 10.69
N VAL A 73 27.73 -5.26 11.96
CA VAL A 73 28.97 -5.71 12.61
C VAL A 73 29.45 -7.02 11.97
N GLY A 74 30.76 -7.18 11.79
CA GLY A 74 31.35 -8.42 11.27
C GLY A 74 32.12 -9.23 12.31
N ILE A 75 32.09 -10.55 12.17
CA ILE A 75 32.95 -11.51 12.90
C ILE A 75 33.54 -12.58 11.95
N ASP A 76 33.53 -12.29 10.66
CA ASP A 76 33.96 -13.17 9.55
C ASP A 76 35.49 -13.26 9.38
N LYS A 77 36.27 -12.31 9.91
CA LYS A 77 37.72 -12.22 9.71
C LYS A 77 38.47 -11.79 10.98
N ASP A 78 39.71 -12.26 11.10
CA ASP A 78 40.58 -12.02 12.26
C ASP A 78 40.95 -10.53 12.45
N ASP A 79 40.92 -9.74 11.37
CA ASP A 79 41.20 -8.30 11.42
C ASP A 79 40.16 -7.49 12.21
N LYS A 80 39.01 -8.10 12.53
CA LYS A 80 37.95 -7.52 13.35
C LYS A 80 38.12 -7.78 14.85
N ILE A 81 38.94 -8.76 15.24
CA ILE A 81 39.19 -9.13 16.65
C ILE A 81 39.60 -7.91 17.51
N PRO A 82 40.51 -7.02 17.09
CA PRO A 82 40.90 -5.88 17.93
C PRO A 82 39.77 -4.89 18.22
N GLY A 83 38.87 -4.64 17.26
CA GLY A 83 37.71 -3.76 17.44
C GLY A 83 36.66 -4.41 18.34
N LEU A 84 36.38 -5.69 18.08
CA LEU A 84 35.51 -6.53 18.91
C LEU A 84 36.00 -6.62 20.36
N ALA A 85 37.32 -6.72 20.57
CA ALA A 85 37.91 -6.76 21.90
C ALA A 85 37.76 -5.45 22.67
N LYS A 86 37.87 -4.30 21.99
CA LYS A 86 37.58 -3.00 22.61
C LYS A 86 36.12 -2.91 23.06
N LEU A 87 35.20 -3.40 22.23
CA LEU A 87 33.78 -3.40 22.54
C LEU A 87 33.46 -4.30 23.75
N ALA A 88 33.90 -5.56 23.73
CA ALA A 88 33.73 -6.49 24.86
C ALA A 88 34.30 -5.91 26.16
N LYS A 89 35.52 -5.37 26.09
CA LYS A 89 36.19 -4.75 27.23
C LYS A 89 35.41 -3.54 27.77
N ALA A 90 34.85 -2.69 26.91
CA ALA A 90 34.11 -1.51 27.35
C ALA A 90 32.84 -1.87 28.15
N ILE A 91 32.17 -2.95 27.77
CA ILE A 91 31.03 -3.53 28.52
C ILE A 91 31.51 -4.10 29.86
N GLN A 92 32.57 -4.91 29.82
CA GLN A 92 33.12 -5.60 30.99
C GLN A 92 33.73 -4.65 32.03
N ASP A 93 34.36 -3.55 31.60
CA ASP A 93 34.94 -2.54 32.48
C ASP A 93 33.86 -1.81 33.32
N LYS A 94 32.61 -1.81 32.85
CA LYS A 94 31.44 -1.34 33.62
C LYS A 94 30.84 -2.44 34.52
N GLY A 95 31.32 -3.67 34.39
CA GLY A 95 30.96 -4.81 35.24
C GLY A 95 29.84 -5.69 34.71
N SER A 96 29.34 -5.45 33.49
CA SER A 96 28.36 -6.32 32.82
C SER A 96 29.07 -7.42 32.01
N LYS A 97 28.42 -8.56 31.78
CA LYS A 97 28.95 -9.60 30.88
C LYS A 97 28.74 -9.23 29.42
N ALA A 98 29.72 -9.48 28.56
CA ALA A 98 29.64 -9.18 27.14
C ALA A 98 29.34 -10.46 26.34
N ILE A 99 28.19 -10.51 25.67
CA ILE A 99 27.79 -11.60 24.78
C ILE A 99 27.63 -11.00 23.37
N ILE A 100 28.07 -11.70 22.32
CA ILE A 100 27.82 -11.24 20.94
C ILE A 100 26.87 -12.18 20.22
N GLN A 101 25.85 -11.62 19.57
CA GLN A 101 24.97 -12.42 18.72
C GLN A 101 25.63 -12.61 17.34
N ILE A 102 25.64 -13.83 16.80
CA ILE A 102 26.20 -14.12 15.48
C ILE A 102 25.15 -14.69 14.53
N TYR A 103 25.21 -14.31 13.25
CA TYR A 103 24.19 -14.67 12.27
C TYR A 103 24.71 -14.73 10.84
N HIS A 104 23.86 -15.24 9.95
CA HIS A 104 23.97 -15.13 8.50
C HIS A 104 22.59 -14.74 7.95
N ALA A 105 22.51 -13.72 7.10
CA ALA A 105 21.24 -13.19 6.60
C ALA A 105 20.44 -14.19 5.77
N GLY A 106 21.13 -15.04 5.02
CA GLY A 106 20.51 -16.02 4.12
C GLY A 106 19.59 -15.31 3.11
N ARG A 107 18.36 -15.79 2.95
CA ARG A 107 17.34 -15.17 2.06
C ARG A 107 16.90 -13.76 2.44
N MET A 108 17.37 -13.21 3.57
CA MET A 108 17.10 -11.83 3.99
C MET A 108 18.14 -10.82 3.47
N GLY A 109 19.23 -11.29 2.88
CA GLY A 109 20.25 -10.42 2.28
C GLY A 109 19.87 -9.95 0.88
N PHE A 110 20.46 -8.84 0.43
CA PHE A 110 20.35 -8.32 -0.93
C PHE A 110 21.72 -8.26 -1.62
N PRO A 111 21.80 -8.40 -2.96
CA PRO A 111 23.09 -8.37 -3.67
C PRO A 111 23.87 -7.08 -3.49
N ASN A 112 23.20 -5.93 -3.39
CA ASN A 112 23.85 -4.63 -3.18
C ASN A 112 24.63 -4.54 -1.85
N MET A 113 24.27 -5.33 -0.83
CA MET A 113 24.98 -5.40 0.45
C MET A 113 26.09 -6.45 0.48
N ASN A 114 26.11 -7.35 -0.50
CA ASN A 114 26.94 -8.56 -0.53
C ASN A 114 27.83 -8.62 -1.78
N GLU A 115 28.40 -7.49 -2.19
CA GLU A 115 29.32 -7.38 -3.34
C GLU A 115 28.74 -7.92 -4.66
N GLY A 116 27.42 -7.77 -4.85
CA GLY A 116 26.70 -8.25 -6.02
C GLY A 116 26.38 -9.75 -5.99
N LYS A 117 26.76 -10.48 -4.92
CA LYS A 117 26.43 -11.91 -4.77
C LYS A 117 24.96 -12.09 -4.45
N ASN A 118 24.32 -13.03 -5.15
CA ASN A 118 22.96 -13.45 -4.84
C ASN A 118 22.94 -14.06 -3.41
N PRO A 119 21.95 -13.75 -2.55
CA PRO A 119 21.84 -14.40 -1.26
C PRO A 119 21.69 -15.90 -1.39
N VAL A 120 21.97 -16.62 -0.29
CA VAL A 120 21.91 -18.07 -0.22
C VAL A 120 20.87 -18.53 0.80
N SER A 121 20.30 -19.72 0.63
CA SER A 121 19.36 -20.29 1.60
C SER A 121 19.26 -21.82 1.48
N ALA A 122 18.41 -22.42 2.31
CA ALA A 122 18.14 -23.85 2.28
C ALA A 122 17.47 -24.28 0.95
N SER A 123 16.63 -23.42 0.35
CA SER A 123 15.97 -23.63 -0.93
C SER A 123 15.78 -22.31 -1.68
N PRO A 124 15.48 -22.31 -3.00
CA PRO A 124 15.31 -21.09 -3.78
C PRO A 124 13.92 -20.48 -3.54
N VAL A 125 13.64 -20.12 -2.29
CA VAL A 125 12.38 -19.53 -1.83
C VAL A 125 12.68 -18.13 -1.35
N ALA A 126 12.24 -17.12 -2.11
CA ALA A 126 12.37 -15.72 -1.71
C ALA A 126 11.68 -15.46 -0.36
N ALA A 127 12.16 -14.48 0.39
CA ALA A 127 11.42 -13.98 1.54
C ALA A 127 10.10 -13.35 1.07
N LEU A 128 9.02 -13.46 1.85
CA LEU A 128 7.75 -12.79 1.55
C LEU A 128 7.85 -11.29 1.91
N ARG A 129 8.73 -10.57 1.22
CA ARG A 129 8.93 -9.13 1.33
C ARG A 129 9.10 -8.50 -0.06
N PRO A 130 8.62 -7.27 -0.27
CA PRO A 130 8.78 -6.58 -1.55
C PRO A 130 10.24 -6.56 -2.01
N GLY A 131 10.49 -6.94 -3.26
CA GLY A 131 11.83 -6.91 -3.87
C GLY A 131 12.82 -7.98 -3.38
N ALA A 132 12.43 -8.90 -2.49
CA ALA A 132 13.35 -9.92 -1.98
C ALA A 132 13.85 -10.83 -3.13
N PRO A 133 15.17 -10.94 -3.34
CA PRO A 133 15.73 -11.81 -4.38
C PRO A 133 15.44 -13.28 -4.08
N ILE A 134 15.32 -14.10 -5.13
CA ILE A 134 15.29 -15.55 -4.99
C ILE A 134 16.70 -16.02 -4.60
N PRO A 135 16.89 -16.62 -3.41
CA PRO A 135 18.22 -17.05 -2.98
C PRO A 135 18.70 -18.25 -3.80
N THR A 136 20.01 -18.39 -3.88
CA THR A 136 20.66 -19.60 -4.39
C THR A 136 20.52 -20.71 -3.34
N GLU A 137 20.07 -21.90 -3.77
CA GLU A 137 20.05 -23.07 -2.90
C GLU A 137 21.48 -23.52 -2.58
N LEU A 138 21.80 -23.66 -1.29
CA LEU A 138 23.10 -24.15 -0.83
C LEU A 138 23.27 -25.64 -1.16
N ASN A 139 24.43 -26.02 -1.68
CA ASN A 139 24.81 -27.42 -1.81
C ASN A 139 25.34 -27.99 -0.48
N HIS A 140 25.49 -29.31 -0.39
CA HIS A 140 25.92 -29.98 0.84
C HIS A 140 27.22 -29.44 1.43
N HIS A 141 28.23 -29.14 0.60
CA HIS A 141 29.53 -28.64 1.08
C HIS A 141 29.41 -27.20 1.57
N GLU A 142 28.67 -26.35 0.86
CA GLU A 142 28.42 -24.96 1.28
C GLU A 142 27.68 -24.90 2.63
N ILE A 143 26.79 -25.87 2.91
CA ILE A 143 26.13 -25.99 4.22
C ILE A 143 27.16 -26.32 5.32
N LEU A 144 28.12 -27.21 5.03
CA LEU A 144 29.19 -27.53 5.97
C LEU A 144 30.15 -26.35 6.17
N ASP A 145 30.49 -25.62 5.10
CA ASP A 145 31.31 -24.41 5.19
C ASP A 145 30.64 -23.36 6.09
N LEU A 146 29.31 -23.19 6.01
CA LEU A 146 28.57 -22.29 6.90
C LEU A 146 28.61 -22.74 8.36
N VAL A 147 28.57 -24.05 8.64
CA VAL A 147 28.78 -24.58 9.99
C VAL A 147 30.17 -24.19 10.51
N ASP A 148 31.20 -24.31 9.68
CA ASP A 148 32.57 -23.91 10.03
C ASP A 148 32.71 -22.39 10.21
N PHE A 149 32.01 -21.58 9.42
CA PHE A 149 32.00 -20.12 9.60
C PHE A 149 31.34 -19.70 10.91
N PHE A 150 30.26 -20.35 11.34
CA PHE A 150 29.70 -20.14 12.68
C PHE A 150 30.71 -20.53 13.77
N ALA A 151 31.38 -21.68 13.61
CA ALA A 151 32.39 -22.15 14.55
C ALA A 151 33.57 -21.17 14.68
N GLU A 152 34.06 -20.63 13.57
CA GLU A 152 35.14 -19.64 13.60
C GLU A 152 34.66 -18.28 14.13
N GLY A 153 33.40 -17.91 13.91
CA GLY A 153 32.77 -16.77 14.59
C GLY A 153 32.83 -16.90 16.12
N VAL A 154 32.50 -18.09 16.65
CA VAL A 154 32.65 -18.39 18.08
C VAL A 154 34.11 -18.29 18.52
N ARG A 155 35.05 -18.85 17.75
CA ARG A 155 36.49 -18.76 18.06
C ARG A 155 36.97 -17.31 18.14
N ARG A 156 36.50 -16.45 17.24
CA ARG A 156 36.83 -15.02 17.22
C ARG A 156 36.21 -14.27 18.38
N ALA A 157 35.00 -14.62 18.80
CA ALA A 157 34.38 -14.04 19.99
C ALA A 157 35.21 -14.36 21.25
N ILE A 158 35.67 -15.61 21.39
CA ILE A 158 36.58 -16.03 22.48
C ILE A 158 37.89 -15.25 22.42
N LYS A 159 38.54 -15.18 21.25
CA LYS A 159 39.80 -14.43 21.06
C LYS A 159 39.64 -12.93 21.33
N ALA A 160 38.47 -12.36 21.03
CA ALA A 160 38.14 -10.97 21.34
C ALA A 160 37.83 -10.75 22.84
N GLY A 161 37.64 -11.80 23.63
CA GLY A 161 37.40 -11.70 25.07
C GLY A 161 35.94 -11.51 25.46
N PHE A 162 34.98 -11.83 24.59
CA PHE A 162 33.57 -11.93 24.98
C PHE A 162 33.37 -13.05 26.03
N ASP A 163 32.38 -12.89 26.89
CA ASP A 163 31.95 -13.92 27.85
C ASP A 163 31.05 -14.99 27.20
N GLY A 164 30.53 -14.74 25.99
CA GLY A 164 29.69 -15.70 25.29
C GLY A 164 29.24 -15.30 23.89
N VAL A 165 28.52 -16.22 23.25
CA VAL A 165 27.85 -16.02 21.96
C VAL A 165 26.37 -16.42 22.04
N GLU A 166 25.53 -15.66 21.34
CA GLU A 166 24.16 -16.06 21.03
C GLU A 166 24.04 -16.44 19.55
N LEU A 167 23.52 -17.63 19.25
CA LEU A 167 23.22 -18.05 17.88
C LEU A 167 21.86 -17.48 17.45
N HIS A 168 21.84 -16.75 16.32
CA HIS A 168 20.61 -16.12 15.84
C HIS A 168 19.76 -17.07 14.97
N GLY A 169 18.88 -17.83 15.62
CA GLY A 169 17.89 -18.72 15.00
C GLY A 169 16.49 -18.15 14.85
N ALA A 170 16.37 -16.83 14.68
CA ALA A 170 15.10 -16.10 14.69
C ALA A 170 15.01 -15.11 13.54
N ASN A 171 13.88 -14.40 13.45
CA ASN A 171 13.65 -13.28 12.52
C ASN A 171 13.93 -13.62 11.05
N THR A 172 13.60 -14.85 10.65
CA THR A 172 13.73 -15.38 9.28
C THR A 172 15.16 -15.49 8.76
N TYR A 173 16.19 -15.44 9.62
CA TYR A 173 17.60 -15.63 9.23
C TYR A 173 18.00 -17.10 9.06
N LEU A 174 19.20 -17.34 8.55
CA LEU A 174 19.60 -18.62 7.97
C LEU A 174 19.31 -19.86 8.84
N LEU A 175 19.60 -19.81 10.14
CA LEU A 175 19.30 -20.93 11.05
C LEU A 175 17.79 -21.23 11.12
N GLN A 176 16.95 -20.21 11.18
CA GLN A 176 15.49 -20.37 11.07
C GLN A 176 15.09 -20.86 9.68
N GLN A 177 15.74 -20.38 8.61
CA GLN A 177 15.42 -20.76 7.23
C GLN A 177 15.59 -22.26 7.00
N PHE A 178 16.62 -22.88 7.59
CA PHE A 178 16.78 -24.33 7.53
C PHE A 178 15.72 -25.09 8.34
N PHE A 179 15.27 -24.54 9.47
CA PHE A 179 14.26 -25.22 10.29
C PHE A 179 12.84 -25.08 9.72
N SER A 180 12.54 -23.94 9.10
CA SER A 180 11.24 -23.57 8.58
C SER A 180 10.80 -24.51 7.43
N PRO A 181 9.58 -25.08 7.48
CA PRO A 181 9.02 -25.83 6.36
C PRO A 181 8.71 -24.94 5.15
N HIS A 182 8.60 -23.62 5.33
CA HIS A 182 8.35 -22.69 4.23
C HIS A 182 9.57 -22.56 3.32
N SER A 183 10.71 -22.26 3.95
CA SER A 183 11.94 -21.83 3.28
C SER A 183 12.93 -22.97 3.06
N ASN A 184 12.75 -24.12 3.70
CA ASN A 184 13.48 -25.33 3.41
C ASN A 184 12.56 -26.37 2.75
N ARG A 185 12.62 -26.43 1.42
CA ARG A 185 11.86 -27.37 0.57
C ARG A 185 12.70 -28.55 0.11
N ARG A 186 13.89 -28.72 0.69
CA ARG A 186 14.84 -29.79 0.32
C ARG A 186 14.27 -31.16 0.62
N GLN A 187 14.78 -32.18 -0.06
CA GLN A 187 14.45 -33.59 0.17
C GLN A 187 15.67 -34.44 0.56
N ASP A 188 16.80 -33.80 0.80
CA ASP A 188 18.08 -34.45 1.09
C ASP A 188 18.30 -34.65 2.61
N ALA A 189 19.56 -34.63 3.06
CA ALA A 189 19.91 -34.78 4.47
C ALA A 189 19.63 -33.53 5.32
N TRP A 190 19.25 -32.40 4.70
CA TRP A 190 19.11 -31.11 5.35
C TRP A 190 17.68 -30.57 5.31
N GLY A 191 16.71 -31.30 4.76
CA GLY A 191 15.31 -30.88 4.76
C GLY A 191 14.32 -32.02 4.52
N GLY A 192 13.05 -31.67 4.33
CA GLY A 192 11.94 -32.61 4.20
C GLY A 192 11.25 -32.80 5.55
N THR A 193 11.70 -33.75 6.36
CA THR A 193 11.10 -33.99 7.70
C THR A 193 11.61 -33.00 8.74
N ILE A 194 10.88 -32.85 9.86
CA ILE A 194 11.25 -31.93 10.93
C ILE A 194 12.63 -32.26 11.54
N GLU A 195 12.97 -33.54 11.67
CA GLU A 195 14.27 -34.01 12.17
C GLU A 195 15.41 -33.54 11.25
N LYS A 196 15.21 -33.64 9.93
CA LYS A 196 16.21 -33.23 8.94
C LYS A 196 16.36 -31.72 8.85
N ARG A 197 15.26 -30.97 8.99
CA ARG A 197 15.28 -29.50 9.05
C ARG A 197 15.96 -28.97 10.32
N ALA A 198 15.78 -29.64 11.45
CA ALA A 198 16.46 -29.32 12.71
C ALA A 198 17.98 -29.58 12.67
N LYS A 199 18.45 -30.40 11.73
CA LYS A 199 19.85 -30.83 11.64
C LYS A 199 20.83 -29.66 11.52
N PHE A 200 20.56 -28.67 10.67
CA PHE A 200 21.52 -27.56 10.47
C PHE A 200 21.72 -26.71 11.74
N PRO A 201 20.68 -26.22 12.43
CA PRO A 201 20.83 -25.60 13.75
C PRO A 201 21.59 -26.45 14.77
N ILE A 202 21.32 -27.76 14.81
CA ILE A 202 21.99 -28.69 15.72
C ILE A 202 23.49 -28.83 15.39
N GLU A 203 23.86 -28.96 14.13
CA GLU A 203 25.27 -29.06 13.72
C GLU A 203 26.03 -27.77 14.03
N VAL A 204 25.39 -26.60 13.89
CA VAL A 204 25.98 -25.31 14.31
C VAL A 204 26.21 -25.27 15.83
N VAL A 205 25.25 -25.74 16.64
CA VAL A 205 25.43 -25.84 18.11
C VAL A 205 26.57 -26.80 18.48
N LYS A 206 26.65 -27.96 17.84
CA LYS A 206 27.75 -28.93 18.06
C LYS A 206 29.10 -28.31 17.72
N ALA A 207 29.20 -27.62 16.58
CA ALA A 207 30.43 -26.98 16.15
C ALA A 207 30.85 -25.86 17.13
N ALA A 208 29.91 -25.03 17.58
CA ALA A 208 30.15 -24.02 18.60
C ALA A 208 30.66 -24.63 19.92
N LYS A 209 29.98 -25.66 20.44
CA LYS A 209 30.42 -26.37 21.68
C LYS A 209 31.81 -26.98 21.53
N LYS A 210 32.10 -27.59 20.38
CA LYS A 210 33.42 -28.15 20.07
C LYS A 210 34.51 -27.07 20.12
N VAL A 211 34.28 -25.90 19.50
CA VAL A 211 35.23 -24.79 19.55
C VAL A 211 35.45 -24.27 20.98
N ILE A 212 34.38 -24.14 21.77
CA ILE A 212 34.47 -23.71 23.18
C ILE A 212 35.34 -24.69 23.99
N GLU A 213 35.18 -26.00 23.76
CA GLU A 213 36.00 -27.04 24.39
C GLU A 213 37.46 -26.98 23.92
N GLU A 214 37.71 -26.85 22.61
CA GLU A 214 39.04 -26.75 22.01
C GLU A 214 39.83 -25.53 22.53
N GLU A 215 39.16 -24.40 22.70
CA GLU A 215 39.74 -23.17 23.25
C GLU A 215 39.82 -23.18 24.80
N GLY A 216 39.33 -24.23 25.46
CA GLY A 216 39.39 -24.40 26.92
C GLY A 216 38.61 -23.35 27.72
N SER A 217 37.62 -22.70 27.11
CA SER A 217 36.89 -21.56 27.69
C SER A 217 35.68 -22.02 28.49
N ARG A 218 35.93 -22.62 29.66
CA ARG A 218 34.92 -23.34 30.48
C ARG A 218 33.70 -22.52 30.91
N ASN A 219 33.84 -21.21 31.10
CA ASN A 219 32.76 -20.31 31.51
C ASN A 219 32.14 -19.54 30.34
N PHE A 220 32.43 -19.94 29.09
CA PHE A 220 31.92 -19.26 27.91
C PHE A 220 30.47 -19.64 27.64
N VAL A 221 29.60 -18.64 27.56
CA VAL A 221 28.16 -18.80 27.41
C VAL A 221 27.80 -19.11 25.96
N LEU A 222 26.91 -20.09 25.76
CA LEU A 222 26.29 -20.36 24.46
C LEU A 222 24.76 -20.30 24.57
N GLY A 223 24.17 -19.28 23.97
CA GLY A 223 22.72 -19.09 23.88
C GLY A 223 22.16 -19.34 22.48
N TYR A 224 20.83 -19.52 22.40
CA TYR A 224 20.12 -19.65 21.13
C TYR A 224 18.83 -18.82 21.12
N ARG A 225 18.72 -17.89 20.16
CA ARG A 225 17.53 -17.06 19.97
C ARG A 225 16.62 -17.66 18.90
N PHE A 226 15.31 -17.70 19.13
CA PHE A 226 14.35 -18.32 18.22
C PHE A 226 13.09 -17.46 18.00
N SER A 227 12.50 -17.58 16.82
CA SER A 227 11.13 -17.10 16.57
C SER A 227 10.16 -18.22 16.97
N PRO A 228 9.18 -17.97 17.87
CA PRO A 228 8.30 -19.03 18.35
C PRO A 228 7.33 -19.55 17.28
N GLU A 229 6.99 -18.70 16.32
CA GLU A 229 6.05 -18.96 15.22
C GLU A 229 6.47 -18.14 14.00
N GLU A 230 5.96 -18.53 12.83
CA GLU A 230 6.24 -17.93 11.53
C GLU A 230 4.93 -17.78 10.73
N LEU A 231 4.68 -16.60 10.15
CA LEU A 231 3.43 -16.28 9.45
C LEU A 231 3.26 -17.05 8.15
N GLU A 232 4.38 -17.47 7.54
CA GLU A 232 4.36 -18.21 6.29
C GLU A 232 3.59 -19.54 6.40
N GLU A 233 3.01 -19.98 5.28
CA GLU A 233 2.29 -21.24 5.13
C GLU A 233 2.94 -22.10 4.02
N PRO A 234 3.32 -23.36 4.29
CA PRO A 234 3.51 -23.92 5.64
C PRO A 234 4.64 -23.16 6.34
N GLY A 235 4.56 -22.93 7.66
CA GLY A 235 5.60 -22.25 8.43
C GLY A 235 5.86 -22.93 9.77
N ILE A 236 6.76 -22.35 10.56
CA ILE A 236 7.02 -22.79 11.94
C ILE A 236 5.75 -22.56 12.78
N ARG A 237 5.20 -23.64 13.32
CA ARG A 237 4.15 -23.59 14.36
C ARG A 237 4.77 -23.77 15.73
N PHE A 238 4.00 -23.48 16.79
CA PHE A 238 4.55 -23.48 18.14
C PHE A 238 5.05 -24.88 18.56
N GLU A 239 4.44 -25.93 18.05
CA GLU A 239 4.78 -27.33 18.27
C GLU A 239 6.14 -27.67 17.62
N ASP A 240 6.40 -27.13 16.42
CA ASP A 240 7.71 -27.26 15.77
C ASP A 240 8.80 -26.58 16.61
N THR A 241 8.50 -25.40 17.15
CA THR A 241 9.42 -24.70 18.06
C THR A 241 9.71 -25.55 19.29
N ILE A 242 8.70 -26.16 19.92
CA ILE A 242 8.91 -27.04 21.07
C ILE A 242 9.77 -28.25 20.69
N TYR A 243 9.56 -28.83 19.51
CA TYR A 243 10.42 -29.89 19.00
C TYR A 243 11.89 -29.44 18.90
N LEU A 244 12.16 -28.32 18.21
CA LEU A 244 13.51 -27.80 18.05
C LEU A 244 14.19 -27.51 19.39
N LEU A 245 13.49 -26.87 20.33
CA LEU A 245 14.05 -26.52 21.63
C LEU A 245 14.37 -27.76 22.47
N ASN A 246 13.58 -28.83 22.36
CA ASN A 246 13.90 -30.10 23.02
C ASN A 246 15.18 -30.72 22.45
N GLU A 247 15.33 -30.75 21.12
CA GLU A 247 16.54 -31.28 20.48
C GLU A 247 17.79 -30.45 20.85
N LEU A 248 17.66 -29.12 20.89
CA LEU A 248 18.77 -28.24 21.26
C LEU A 248 19.12 -28.33 22.76
N ALA A 249 18.14 -28.61 23.63
CA ALA A 249 18.38 -28.73 25.08
C ALA A 249 19.30 -29.91 25.43
N GLU A 250 19.43 -30.93 24.57
CA GLU A 250 20.37 -32.04 24.75
C GLU A 250 21.84 -31.60 24.75
N TYR A 251 22.14 -30.42 24.20
CA TYR A 251 23.49 -29.88 24.11
C TYR A 251 23.84 -28.89 25.23
N ASP A 252 23.04 -28.84 26.30
CA ASP A 252 23.34 -28.08 27.51
C ASP A 252 23.68 -26.60 27.23
N LEU A 253 22.80 -25.92 26.48
CA LEU A 253 22.87 -24.48 26.24
C LEU A 253 22.66 -23.70 27.54
N ASP A 254 23.18 -22.47 27.60
CA ASP A 254 23.09 -21.60 28.77
C ASP A 254 21.74 -20.90 28.89
N TYR A 255 21.08 -20.63 27.76
CA TYR A 255 19.72 -20.10 27.71
C TYR A 255 19.10 -20.26 26.32
N PHE A 256 17.77 -20.16 26.28
CA PHE A 256 17.00 -19.87 25.07
C PHE A 256 16.42 -18.46 25.16
N HIS A 257 16.27 -17.78 24.02
CA HIS A 257 15.79 -16.40 23.96
C HIS A 257 14.64 -16.25 22.97
N PHE A 258 13.47 -15.84 23.46
CA PHE A 258 12.34 -15.50 22.60
C PHE A 258 12.67 -14.30 21.71
N SER A 259 12.25 -14.32 20.45
CA SER A 259 12.19 -13.10 19.62
C SER A 259 10.74 -12.67 19.45
N MET A 260 10.33 -11.64 20.21
CA MET A 260 8.96 -11.13 20.20
C MET A 260 8.93 -9.59 20.33
N GLY A 261 7.88 -8.97 19.77
CA GLY A 261 7.64 -7.53 19.91
C GLY A 261 7.10 -7.13 21.28
N ILE A 262 6.38 -8.04 21.96
CA ILE A 262 5.80 -7.86 23.30
C ILE A 262 5.94 -9.19 24.06
N TYR A 263 6.40 -9.17 25.31
CA TYR A 263 6.67 -10.40 26.09
C TYR A 263 5.41 -11.22 26.39
N SER A 264 4.23 -10.57 26.39
CA SER A 264 2.91 -11.14 26.67
C SER A 264 2.15 -11.59 25.42
N ARG A 265 2.81 -11.65 24.26
CA ARG A 265 2.17 -12.01 22.99
C ARG A 265 1.56 -13.43 23.02
N ASN A 266 0.36 -13.56 22.46
CA ASN A 266 -0.26 -14.83 22.08
C ASN A 266 0.20 -15.29 20.69
N SER A 267 -0.53 -16.22 20.06
CA SER A 267 -0.17 -16.75 18.76
C SER A 267 -0.32 -15.69 17.66
N ILE A 268 0.65 -15.65 16.73
CA ILE A 268 0.52 -14.83 15.51
C ILE A 268 -0.11 -15.57 14.33
N VAL A 269 -0.25 -16.89 14.44
CA VAL A 269 -0.84 -17.73 13.39
C VAL A 269 -2.27 -18.17 13.74
N ASP A 270 -2.64 -18.12 15.02
CA ASP A 270 -4.01 -18.32 15.50
C ASP A 270 -4.43 -17.14 16.40
N ALA A 271 -5.01 -16.11 15.78
CA ALA A 271 -5.47 -14.92 16.49
C ALA A 271 -6.62 -15.20 17.48
N SER A 272 -7.27 -16.37 17.39
CA SER A 272 -8.36 -16.77 18.29
C SER A 272 -7.86 -17.32 19.62
N ASP A 273 -6.58 -17.73 19.71
CA ASP A 273 -6.01 -18.28 20.92
C ASP A 273 -5.58 -17.16 21.90
N PRO A 274 -6.25 -17.04 23.06
CA PRO A 274 -5.94 -16.00 24.04
C PRO A 274 -4.71 -16.34 24.90
N GLU A 275 -4.16 -17.55 24.80
CA GLU A 275 -3.07 -17.98 25.67
C GLU A 275 -1.70 -17.44 25.23
N MET A 276 -0.99 -16.81 26.16
CA MET A 276 0.38 -16.33 25.94
C MET A 276 1.34 -17.49 25.60
N LEU A 277 2.27 -17.26 24.68
CA LEU A 277 3.21 -18.31 24.25
C LEU A 277 4.13 -18.78 25.38
N ILE A 278 4.50 -17.90 26.33
CA ILE A 278 5.27 -18.30 27.51
C ILE A 278 4.47 -19.21 28.45
N SER A 279 3.16 -18.99 28.57
CA SER A 279 2.28 -19.87 29.34
C SER A 279 2.23 -21.26 28.70
N LYS A 280 2.07 -21.33 27.37
CA LYS A 280 2.12 -22.58 26.62
C LYS A 280 3.47 -23.29 26.78
N TYR A 281 4.58 -22.57 26.58
CA TYR A 281 5.94 -23.09 26.76
C TYR A 281 6.12 -23.73 28.13
N ASN A 282 5.70 -23.05 29.19
CA ASN A 282 5.83 -23.54 30.56
C ASN A 282 4.98 -24.78 30.85
N LYS A 283 3.84 -24.95 30.15
CA LYS A 283 2.99 -26.14 30.26
C LYS A 283 3.57 -27.36 29.54
N VAL A 284 4.21 -27.15 28.38
CA VAL A 284 4.59 -28.26 27.47
C VAL A 284 6.08 -28.60 27.45
N LYS A 285 6.94 -27.76 28.03
CA LYS A 285 8.39 -28.00 28.05
C LYS A 285 8.75 -29.34 28.69
N SER A 286 9.70 -30.06 28.10
CA SER A 286 10.22 -31.32 28.67
C SER A 286 11.05 -31.06 29.93
N GLY A 287 11.32 -32.12 30.70
CA GLY A 287 12.18 -32.04 31.88
C GLY A 287 13.62 -31.63 31.56
N LYS A 288 14.13 -31.92 30.35
CA LYS A 288 15.45 -31.45 29.89
C LYS A 288 15.40 -29.98 29.52
N LEU A 289 14.42 -29.58 28.70
CA LEU A 289 14.22 -28.19 28.29
C LEU A 289 14.00 -27.25 29.48
N ALA A 290 13.26 -27.69 30.50
CA ALA A 290 13.03 -26.94 31.74
C ALA A 290 14.29 -26.62 32.55
N GLN A 291 15.43 -27.28 32.28
CA GLN A 291 16.72 -26.98 32.92
C GLN A 291 17.47 -25.84 32.23
N THR A 292 17.03 -25.43 31.04
CA THR A 292 17.64 -24.32 30.29
C THR A 292 16.81 -23.06 30.53
N PRO A 293 17.40 -21.99 31.09
CA PRO A 293 16.72 -20.73 31.33
C PRO A 293 16.12 -20.13 30.05
N ILE A 294 14.94 -19.51 30.17
CA ILE A 294 14.28 -18.81 29.06
C ILE A 294 14.29 -17.29 29.26
N ILE A 295 14.76 -16.56 28.24
CA ILE A 295 14.78 -15.09 28.21
C ILE A 295 13.51 -14.56 27.53
N GLY A 296 12.79 -13.67 28.22
CA GLY A 296 11.67 -12.90 27.67
C GLY A 296 12.12 -11.53 27.14
N VAL A 297 11.48 -11.06 26.07
CA VAL A 297 11.79 -9.76 25.43
C VAL A 297 10.53 -9.13 24.84
N GLY A 298 10.58 -7.82 24.60
CA GLY A 298 9.56 -7.07 23.88
C GLY A 298 8.61 -6.34 24.82
N GLY A 299 8.30 -5.07 24.52
CA GLY A 299 7.34 -4.26 25.29
C GLY A 299 7.77 -3.92 26.73
N ILE A 300 9.02 -4.15 27.13
CA ILE A 300 9.52 -3.81 28.47
C ILE A 300 10.03 -2.36 28.46
N MET A 301 9.31 -1.46 29.14
CA MET A 301 9.66 -0.04 29.26
C MET A 301 9.79 0.39 30.72
N GLN A 302 8.93 -0.10 31.59
CA GLN A 302 8.90 0.22 33.01
C GLN A 302 9.32 -0.97 33.87
N LYS A 303 9.57 -0.70 35.15
CA LYS A 303 9.85 -1.74 36.15
C LYS A 303 8.75 -2.80 36.20
N GLU A 304 7.50 -2.36 36.15
CA GLU A 304 6.33 -3.22 36.24
C GLU A 304 6.21 -4.16 35.04
N ASP A 305 6.65 -3.74 33.85
CA ASP A 305 6.68 -4.61 32.67
C ASP A 305 7.69 -5.76 32.86
N ALA A 306 8.85 -5.45 33.43
CA ALA A 306 9.87 -6.44 33.72
C ALA A 306 9.40 -7.41 34.82
N GLU A 307 8.80 -6.90 35.89
CA GLU A 307 8.23 -7.74 36.94
C GLU A 307 7.10 -8.64 36.39
N GLY A 308 6.20 -8.07 35.58
CA GLY A 308 5.13 -8.81 34.89
C GLY A 308 5.65 -9.91 33.97
N ALA A 309 6.78 -9.70 33.30
CA ALA A 309 7.42 -10.74 32.50
C ALA A 309 7.99 -11.88 33.37
N LEU A 310 8.62 -11.60 34.51
CA LEU A 310 9.03 -12.66 35.45
C LEU A 310 7.83 -13.46 35.98
N GLU A 311 6.73 -12.77 36.30
CA GLU A 311 5.48 -13.37 36.75
C GLU A 311 4.83 -14.25 35.68
N ALA A 312 4.90 -13.85 34.41
CA ALA A 312 4.43 -14.64 33.27
C ALA A 312 5.24 -15.93 33.06
N GLY A 313 6.41 -16.04 33.69
CA GLY A 313 7.16 -17.29 33.79
C GLY A 313 8.52 -17.31 33.09
N TYR A 314 9.04 -16.17 32.62
CA TYR A 314 10.42 -16.06 32.13
C TYR A 314 11.45 -16.18 33.29
N ASP A 315 12.68 -16.61 32.99
CA ASP A 315 13.77 -16.73 33.97
C ASP A 315 14.68 -15.48 34.00
N LEU A 316 14.86 -14.88 32.84
CA LEU A 316 15.69 -13.71 32.55
C LEU A 316 14.93 -12.80 31.57
N LEU A 317 15.33 -11.54 31.47
CA LEU A 317 14.65 -10.56 30.62
C LEU A 317 15.66 -9.75 29.81
N ALA A 318 15.39 -9.58 28.52
CA ALA A 318 16.11 -8.66 27.66
C ALA A 318 15.29 -7.38 27.45
N VAL A 319 15.92 -6.23 27.66
CA VAL A 319 15.30 -4.91 27.49
C VAL A 319 15.91 -4.23 26.27
N ALA A 320 15.06 -3.63 25.44
CA ALA A 320 15.43 -2.91 24.22
C ALA A 320 15.04 -1.44 24.32
N LYS A 321 13.75 -1.13 24.08
CA LYS A 321 13.23 0.25 24.01
C LYS A 321 13.57 1.10 25.24
N GLY A 322 13.47 0.54 26.44
CA GLY A 322 13.87 1.25 27.67
C GLY A 322 15.30 1.79 27.64
N PHE A 323 16.26 1.01 27.12
CA PHE A 323 17.66 1.44 26.99
C PHE A 323 17.91 2.41 25.83
N LEU A 324 17.00 2.52 24.86
CA LEU A 324 17.13 3.49 23.77
C LEU A 324 16.83 4.92 24.25
N VAL A 325 15.90 5.05 25.21
CA VAL A 325 15.46 6.34 25.76
C VAL A 325 16.07 6.66 27.13
N ASP A 326 16.62 5.66 27.83
CA ASP A 326 17.35 5.83 29.08
C ASP A 326 18.55 4.86 29.14
N PRO A 327 19.79 5.30 28.90
CA PRO A 327 20.96 4.42 28.96
C PRO A 327 21.19 3.83 30.35
N ASP A 328 20.69 4.49 31.40
CA ASP A 328 20.78 4.08 32.80
C ASP A 328 19.52 3.34 33.29
N TRP A 329 18.66 2.86 32.37
CA TRP A 329 17.36 2.24 32.65
C TRP A 329 17.34 1.33 33.88
N ALA A 330 18.30 0.40 34.00
CA ALA A 330 18.38 -0.53 35.12
C ALA A 330 18.60 0.18 36.46
N THR A 331 19.40 1.25 36.49
CA THR A 331 19.60 2.12 37.65
C THR A 331 18.32 2.89 37.98
N THR A 332 17.67 3.48 36.97
CA THR A 332 16.42 4.23 37.10
C THR A 332 15.32 3.37 37.74
N VAL A 333 15.07 2.18 37.21
CA VAL A 333 14.05 1.27 37.76
C VAL A 333 14.45 0.69 39.12
N LYS A 334 15.74 0.51 39.40
CA LYS A 334 16.23 0.09 40.73
C LYS A 334 15.89 1.11 41.81
N LYS A 335 15.95 2.40 41.48
CA LYS A 335 15.55 3.52 42.38
C LYS A 335 14.03 3.66 42.51
N GLY A 336 13.25 3.01 41.64
CA GLY A 336 11.80 3.17 41.57
C GLY A 336 11.36 4.42 40.81
N GLU A 337 12.24 4.98 39.99
CA GLU A 337 11.93 6.10 39.10
C GLU A 337 11.25 5.59 37.82
N LYS A 338 10.42 6.43 37.20
CA LYS A 338 9.76 6.12 35.93
C LYS A 338 10.65 6.52 34.76
N VAL A 339 10.65 5.69 33.73
CA VAL A 339 11.40 5.91 32.49
C VAL A 339 10.52 6.69 31.51
N GLN A 340 11.07 7.68 30.83
CA GLN A 340 10.34 8.41 29.78
C GLN A 340 10.08 7.48 28.58
N PRO A 341 8.88 7.49 27.97
CA PRO A 341 8.56 6.56 26.89
C PRO A 341 9.18 6.94 25.54
N TYR A 342 9.78 8.12 25.43
CA TYR A 342 10.42 8.68 24.24
C TYR A 342 11.67 9.50 24.63
N ALA A 343 12.58 9.66 23.67
CA ALA A 343 13.74 10.55 23.75
C ALA A 343 13.37 11.95 23.21
N ASP A 344 13.92 13.02 23.79
CA ASP A 344 13.77 14.36 23.19
C ASP A 344 14.57 14.46 21.88
N VAL A 345 14.08 15.21 20.90
CA VAL A 345 14.80 15.47 19.65
C VAL A 345 16.24 16.00 19.86
N LYS A 346 16.54 16.60 21.02
CA LYS A 346 17.86 17.13 21.39
C LYS A 346 18.77 16.12 22.12
N ASP A 347 18.25 14.96 22.51
CA ASP A 347 18.93 14.06 23.43
C ASP A 347 19.87 13.05 22.76
N ARG A 348 19.95 12.99 21.41
CA ARG A 348 20.75 11.98 20.70
C ARG A 348 22.18 11.84 21.23
N GLU A 349 22.89 12.95 21.36
CA GLU A 349 24.27 12.97 21.85
C GLU A 349 24.36 12.56 23.32
N ALA A 350 23.42 13.03 24.15
CA ALA A 350 23.37 12.70 25.58
C ALA A 350 23.03 11.22 25.83
N LEU A 351 22.27 10.61 24.93
CA LEU A 351 21.90 9.19 24.97
C LEU A 351 22.96 8.30 24.29
N PHE A 352 24.00 8.88 23.69
CA PHE A 352 25.04 8.18 22.94
C PHE A 352 24.46 7.25 21.87
N ILE A 353 23.40 7.70 21.17
CA ILE A 353 22.75 6.93 20.09
C ILE A 353 23.45 7.23 18.75
N PRO A 354 24.00 6.21 18.07
CA PRO A 354 24.49 6.37 16.71
C PRO A 354 23.42 6.90 15.76
N GLU A 355 23.81 7.78 14.84
CA GLU A 355 22.90 8.44 13.90
C GLU A 355 21.98 7.45 13.13
N PRO A 356 22.49 6.34 12.54
CA PRO A 356 21.60 5.39 11.85
C PRO A 356 20.54 4.75 12.76
N LEU A 357 20.85 4.57 14.05
CA LEU A 357 19.88 4.06 15.03
C LEU A 357 18.88 5.14 15.45
N TRP A 358 19.31 6.40 15.53
CA TRP A 358 18.44 7.54 15.85
C TRP A 358 17.35 7.74 14.79
N ASP A 359 17.75 7.73 13.52
CA ASP A 359 16.82 7.87 12.39
C ASP A 359 15.81 6.72 12.40
N PHE A 360 16.28 5.49 12.65
CA PHE A 360 15.41 4.33 12.79
C PHE A 360 14.45 4.44 13.99
N MET A 361 14.90 5.00 15.12
CA MET A 361 14.04 5.26 16.28
C MET A 361 12.92 6.25 15.97
N ASP A 362 13.20 7.29 15.19
CA ASP A 362 12.23 8.30 14.76
C ASP A 362 11.22 7.70 13.75
N GLU A 363 11.73 7.18 12.63
CA GLU A 363 10.90 6.76 11.50
C GLU A 363 10.10 5.48 11.76
N SER A 364 10.69 4.49 12.44
CA SER A 364 10.10 3.15 12.56
C SER A 364 9.39 2.89 13.89
N PHE A 365 9.78 3.60 14.96
CA PHE A 365 9.19 3.40 16.28
C PHE A 365 8.57 4.65 16.90
N PHE A 366 8.72 5.83 16.28
CA PHE A 366 8.23 7.11 16.80
C PHE A 366 8.69 7.37 18.25
N LEU A 367 9.92 6.95 18.56
CA LEU A 367 10.53 7.09 19.89
C LEU A 367 11.25 8.42 20.09
N VAL A 368 11.42 9.21 19.02
CA VAL A 368 12.04 10.54 19.07
C VAL A 368 10.92 11.56 18.97
N LYS A 369 10.79 12.43 19.96
CA LYS A 369 9.73 13.44 20.02
C LYS A 369 10.25 14.75 20.57
N ASP A 370 9.60 15.86 20.24
CA ASP A 370 9.83 17.12 20.96
C ASP A 370 9.05 17.05 22.28
N VAL A 371 9.75 16.85 23.40
CA VAL A 371 9.12 16.60 24.71
C VAL A 371 8.27 17.78 25.14
N GLU A 372 8.70 19.01 24.85
CA GLU A 372 7.95 20.21 25.22
C GLU A 372 6.66 20.31 24.40
N THR A 373 6.71 19.93 23.12
CA THR A 373 5.54 19.87 22.25
C THR A 373 4.57 18.77 22.70
N GLU A 374 5.07 17.59 23.07
CA GLU A 374 4.22 16.49 23.55
C GLU A 374 3.63 16.76 24.92
N LYS A 375 4.41 17.31 25.86
CA LYS A 375 3.88 17.78 27.16
C LYS A 375 2.85 18.89 26.97
N ALA A 376 3.08 19.82 26.04
CA ALA A 376 2.10 20.85 25.71
C ALA A 376 0.82 20.24 25.12
N LYS A 377 0.93 19.21 24.27
CA LYS A 377 -0.23 18.48 23.73
C LYS A 377 -0.96 17.68 24.81
N GLU A 378 -0.26 16.95 25.67
CA GLU A 378 -0.83 16.17 26.77
C GLU A 378 -1.51 17.10 27.79
N ALA A 379 -0.83 18.17 28.21
CA ALA A 379 -1.40 19.18 29.09
C ALA A 379 -2.61 19.87 28.45
N ARG A 380 -2.55 20.17 27.13
CA ARG A 380 -3.69 20.70 26.39
C ARG A 380 -4.83 19.68 26.30
N LEU A 381 -4.53 18.40 26.11
CA LEU A 381 -5.53 17.34 26.04
C LEU A 381 -6.20 17.14 27.41
N GLU A 382 -5.44 17.11 28.49
CA GLU A 382 -5.96 17.03 29.86
C GLU A 382 -6.76 18.29 30.22
N GLU A 383 -6.27 19.47 29.87
CA GLU A 383 -6.98 20.75 30.01
C GLU A 383 -8.34 20.66 29.28
N LEU A 384 -8.35 20.29 28.00
CA LEU A 384 -9.55 20.18 27.19
C LEU A 384 -10.51 19.10 27.73
N MET A 385 -10.01 17.92 28.10
CA MET A 385 -10.84 16.84 28.64
C MET A 385 -11.43 17.17 30.02
N SER A 386 -10.81 18.08 30.77
CA SER A 386 -11.33 18.57 32.05
C SER A 386 -12.42 19.65 31.90
N LYS A 387 -12.53 20.29 30.72
CA LYS A 387 -13.54 21.33 30.46
C LYS A 387 -14.91 20.69 30.19
N PRO A 388 -15.99 21.18 30.83
CA PRO A 388 -17.33 20.73 30.49
C PRO A 388 -17.71 21.21 29.08
N LEU A 389 -18.50 20.39 28.36
CA LEU A 389 -19.20 20.89 27.18
C LEU A 389 -20.37 21.74 27.65
N GLU A 390 -20.31 23.02 27.30
CA GLU A 390 -21.42 23.96 27.47
C GLU A 390 -21.72 24.57 26.11
N PHE A 391 -23.00 24.70 25.77
CA PHE A 391 -23.42 25.38 24.55
C PHE A 391 -24.53 26.37 24.88
N LYS A 392 -24.62 27.47 24.11
CA LYS A 392 -25.82 28.29 24.11
C LYS A 392 -26.89 27.54 23.32
N ALA A 393 -27.90 27.04 24.04
CA ALA A 393 -29.00 26.28 23.44
C ALA A 393 -29.67 27.03 22.29
N GLY A 394 -29.98 26.31 21.21
CA GLY A 394 -30.59 26.87 20.00
C GLY A 394 -30.18 26.14 18.73
N GLN A 395 -30.71 26.62 17.61
CA GLN A 395 -30.41 26.13 16.27
C GLN A 395 -29.42 27.06 15.57
N TYR A 396 -28.34 26.49 15.03
CA TYR A 396 -27.27 27.23 14.37
C TYR A 396 -27.20 26.81 12.92
N HIS A 397 -27.40 27.80 12.04
CA HIS A 397 -27.32 27.63 10.61
C HIS A 397 -25.88 27.89 10.17
N VAL A 398 -25.31 26.92 9.48
CA VAL A 398 -23.95 26.92 8.97
C VAL A 398 -23.96 26.33 7.56
N THR A 399 -22.91 26.64 6.82
CA THR A 399 -22.71 26.09 5.48
C THR A 399 -21.30 25.53 5.46
N ALA A 400 -21.16 24.25 5.13
CA ALA A 400 -19.86 23.61 4.93
C ALA A 400 -19.58 23.40 3.44
N HIS A 401 -18.39 22.91 3.10
CA HIS A 401 -18.07 22.51 1.72
C HIS A 401 -18.14 20.98 1.60
N GLY A 402 -18.98 20.50 0.69
CA GLY A 402 -19.05 19.12 0.26
C GLY A 402 -18.07 18.81 -0.88
N HIS A 403 -18.28 17.70 -1.59
CA HIS A 403 -17.44 17.34 -2.73
C HIS A 403 -17.72 18.23 -3.94
N ASN A 404 -18.98 18.58 -4.19
CA ASN A 404 -19.38 19.33 -5.39
C ASN A 404 -19.77 20.77 -5.08
N ASN A 405 -20.43 21.01 -3.95
CA ASN A 405 -21.04 22.30 -3.62
C ASN A 405 -21.06 22.58 -2.11
N GLU A 406 -21.63 23.73 -1.75
CA GLU A 406 -21.95 24.08 -0.37
C GLU A 406 -22.98 23.10 0.24
N LEU A 407 -22.82 22.83 1.53
CA LEU A 407 -23.66 21.95 2.35
C LEU A 407 -24.32 22.78 3.46
N PRO A 408 -25.51 23.36 3.22
CA PRO A 408 -26.26 24.02 4.27
C PRO A 408 -26.65 23.00 5.36
N MET A 409 -26.43 23.32 6.63
CA MET A 409 -26.86 22.46 7.72
C MET A 409 -27.29 23.27 8.96
N VAL A 410 -28.20 22.68 9.73
CA VAL A 410 -28.71 23.19 10.99
C VAL A 410 -28.29 22.24 12.10
N VAL A 411 -27.48 22.74 13.03
CA VAL A 411 -27.09 21.98 14.22
C VAL A 411 -27.82 22.54 15.43
N THR A 412 -28.49 21.65 16.17
CA THR A 412 -29.23 21.99 17.38
C THR A 412 -28.43 21.59 18.61
N PHE A 413 -28.28 22.51 19.55
CA PHE A 413 -27.66 22.29 20.84
C PHE A 413 -28.67 22.49 21.97
N ASP A 414 -28.58 21.68 23.02
CA ASP A 414 -29.06 22.09 24.34
C ASP A 414 -27.92 22.75 25.14
N SER A 415 -28.01 22.84 26.47
CA SER A 415 -26.95 23.45 27.27
C SER A 415 -25.66 22.64 27.38
N HIS A 416 -25.68 21.33 27.05
CA HIS A 416 -24.57 20.40 27.30
C HIS A 416 -24.23 19.45 26.14
N GLN A 417 -25.07 19.35 25.12
CA GLN A 417 -24.89 18.38 24.02
C GLN A 417 -25.47 18.89 22.69
N ILE A 418 -24.94 18.30 21.62
CA ILE A 418 -25.51 18.35 20.27
C ILE A 418 -26.71 17.39 20.23
N THR A 419 -27.90 17.88 19.93
CA THR A 419 -29.15 17.09 19.99
C THR A 419 -29.69 16.72 18.62
N ALA A 420 -29.38 17.51 17.58
CA ALA A 420 -29.76 17.22 16.21
C ALA A 420 -28.77 17.87 15.22
N ILE A 421 -28.60 17.23 14.07
CA ILE A 421 -27.84 17.75 12.93
C ILE A 421 -28.72 17.45 11.71
N GLU A 422 -29.19 18.50 11.05
CA GLU A 422 -30.02 18.43 9.85
C GLU A 422 -29.20 19.00 8.69
N ILE A 423 -28.99 18.22 7.63
CA ILE A 423 -28.14 18.59 6.50
C ILE A 423 -29.01 18.67 5.25
N ASP A 424 -28.96 19.81 4.56
CA ASP A 424 -29.51 19.94 3.21
C ASP A 424 -28.47 19.39 2.22
N SER A 425 -28.83 18.28 1.58
CA SER A 425 -27.97 17.54 0.65
C SER A 425 -28.43 17.65 -0.81
N ALA A 426 -29.38 18.54 -1.11
CA ALA A 426 -30.01 18.65 -2.43
C ALA A 426 -29.00 18.93 -3.58
N ASP A 427 -27.87 19.58 -3.28
CA ASP A 427 -26.82 19.94 -4.25
C ASP A 427 -25.62 18.98 -4.27
N GLU A 428 -25.64 17.90 -3.48
CA GLU A 428 -24.63 16.83 -3.53
C GLU A 428 -25.03 15.71 -4.50
N SER A 429 -24.06 14.92 -4.95
CA SER A 429 -24.34 13.78 -5.82
C SER A 429 -25.20 12.73 -5.12
N GLU A 430 -26.48 12.68 -5.49
CA GLU A 430 -27.45 11.70 -5.03
C GLU A 430 -26.88 10.28 -5.12
N GLY A 431 -26.87 9.55 -3.99
CA GLY A 431 -26.40 8.16 -3.93
C GLY A 431 -24.90 7.96 -3.74
N LEU A 432 -24.05 9.01 -3.76
CA LEU A 432 -22.61 8.90 -3.47
C LEU A 432 -22.28 9.17 -2.00
N SER A 433 -22.99 10.11 -1.38
CA SER A 433 -22.70 10.62 -0.04
C SER A 433 -23.79 10.33 0.98
N ASP A 434 -24.87 9.64 0.62
CA ASP A 434 -26.05 9.43 1.47
C ASP A 434 -25.70 8.88 2.86
N LEU A 435 -24.79 7.90 2.91
CA LEU A 435 -24.33 7.32 4.17
C LEU A 435 -23.57 8.33 5.05
N VAL A 436 -22.91 9.32 4.47
CA VAL A 436 -22.26 10.40 5.22
C VAL A 436 -23.31 11.16 6.04
N PHE A 437 -24.44 11.48 5.42
CA PHE A 437 -25.51 12.27 6.05
C PHE A 437 -26.31 11.47 7.09
N GLU A 438 -26.21 10.14 7.08
CA GLU A 438 -26.82 9.28 8.10
C GLU A 438 -25.86 8.94 9.25
N ARG A 439 -24.65 8.44 8.91
CA ARG A 439 -23.71 7.85 9.88
C ARG A 439 -22.99 8.90 10.70
N ILE A 440 -22.43 9.92 10.06
CA ILE A 440 -21.58 10.91 10.74
C ILE A 440 -22.41 11.74 11.74
N PRO A 441 -23.57 12.32 11.36
CA PRO A 441 -24.45 12.99 12.31
C PRO A 441 -24.81 12.13 13.52
N LYS A 442 -25.16 10.86 13.28
CA LYS A 442 -25.52 9.93 14.36
C LYS A 442 -24.36 9.68 15.31
N GLN A 443 -23.15 9.44 14.79
CA GLN A 443 -21.96 9.23 15.62
C GLN A 443 -21.59 10.49 16.42
N ILE A 444 -21.67 11.67 15.80
CA ILE A 444 -21.40 12.94 16.48
C ILE A 444 -22.41 13.15 17.62
N ILE A 445 -23.70 12.90 17.39
CA ILE A 445 -24.75 13.06 18.41
C ILE A 445 -24.63 11.98 19.51
N GLU A 446 -24.39 10.72 19.15
CA GLU A 446 -24.35 9.62 20.13
C GLU A 446 -23.13 9.72 21.05
N PHE A 447 -21.96 10.02 20.48
CA PHE A 447 -20.69 10.04 21.21
C PHE A 447 -20.25 11.46 21.62
N GLN A 448 -20.98 12.49 21.18
CA GLN A 448 -20.66 13.90 21.46
C GLN A 448 -19.20 14.21 21.16
N THR A 449 -18.75 13.85 19.94
CA THR A 449 -17.37 13.98 19.47
C THR A 449 -17.33 14.33 17.99
N LEU A 450 -16.32 15.09 17.58
CA LEU A 450 -15.98 15.34 16.18
C LEU A 450 -14.87 14.40 15.67
N ASN A 451 -14.36 13.52 16.54
CA ASN A 451 -13.37 12.50 16.21
C ASN A 451 -14.06 11.24 15.69
N VAL A 452 -14.59 11.30 14.47
CA VAL A 452 -15.37 10.24 13.82
C VAL A 452 -14.71 9.81 12.51
N ASP A 453 -14.93 8.56 12.09
CA ASP A 453 -14.37 8.04 10.83
C ASP A 453 -15.06 8.64 9.61
N ALA A 454 -14.26 9.03 8.63
CA ALA A 454 -14.77 9.37 7.31
C ALA A 454 -15.32 8.12 6.62
N VAL A 455 -16.40 8.28 5.85
CA VAL A 455 -16.99 7.19 5.05
C VAL A 455 -16.08 6.91 3.85
N SER A 456 -15.73 5.63 3.67
CA SER A 456 -14.90 5.20 2.54
C SER A 456 -15.57 5.52 1.20
N GLY A 457 -14.87 6.27 0.34
CA GLY A 457 -15.39 6.73 -0.95
C GLY A 457 -16.07 8.09 -0.93
N ALA A 458 -16.37 8.65 0.26
CA ALA A 458 -17.01 9.96 0.42
C ALA A 458 -16.27 10.84 1.46
N SER A 459 -14.93 10.82 1.42
CA SER A 459 -14.08 11.46 2.44
C SER A 459 -14.21 12.98 2.45
N SER A 460 -14.31 13.63 1.29
CA SER A 460 -14.48 15.10 1.21
C SER A 460 -15.79 15.55 1.84
N THR A 461 -16.91 14.90 1.46
CA THR A 461 -18.23 15.18 2.04
C THR A 461 -18.27 14.83 3.53
N SER A 462 -17.59 13.76 3.96
CA SER A 462 -17.44 13.40 5.38
C SER A 462 -16.78 14.53 6.18
N GLN A 463 -15.68 15.07 5.66
CA GLN A 463 -14.98 16.18 6.29
C GLN A 463 -15.84 17.44 6.31
N GLY A 464 -16.60 17.71 5.23
CA GLY A 464 -17.56 18.82 5.17
C GLY A 464 -18.59 18.78 6.31
N VAL A 465 -19.18 17.61 6.59
CA VAL A 465 -20.11 17.47 7.72
C VAL A 465 -19.44 17.75 9.07
N ILE A 466 -18.24 17.19 9.30
CA ILE A 466 -17.48 17.40 10.55
C ILE A 466 -17.14 18.89 10.72
N ASP A 467 -16.72 19.56 9.66
CA ASP A 467 -16.35 20.98 9.67
C ASP A 467 -17.57 21.88 9.89
N GLY A 468 -18.71 21.57 9.27
CA GLY A 468 -19.95 22.29 9.50
C GLY A 468 -20.43 22.20 10.95
N VAL A 469 -20.38 21.00 11.55
CA VAL A 469 -20.71 20.84 12.98
C VAL A 469 -19.70 21.55 13.88
N SER A 470 -18.41 21.51 13.52
CA SER A 470 -17.36 22.30 14.18
C SER A 470 -17.69 23.79 14.17
N ASP A 471 -18.12 24.34 13.03
CA ASP A 471 -18.49 25.75 12.93
C ASP A 471 -19.75 26.10 13.70
N ALA A 472 -20.72 25.20 13.76
CA ALA A 472 -21.92 25.40 14.57
C ALA A 472 -21.57 25.40 16.07
N ALA A 473 -20.73 24.46 16.51
CA ALA A 473 -20.23 24.41 17.89
C ALA A 473 -19.43 25.67 18.24
N ARG A 474 -18.61 26.17 17.30
CA ARG A 474 -17.88 27.44 17.44
C ARG A 474 -18.84 28.62 17.61
N LYS A 475 -19.93 28.69 16.86
CA LYS A 475 -20.96 29.74 17.02
C LYS A 475 -21.73 29.61 18.34
N ALA A 476 -21.95 28.39 18.82
CA ALA A 476 -22.72 28.12 20.02
C ALA A 476 -21.94 28.34 21.33
N SER A 477 -20.61 28.17 21.32
CA SER A 477 -19.80 28.23 22.55
C SER A 477 -18.34 28.71 22.37
N GLY A 478 -17.94 29.05 21.15
CA GLY A 478 -16.56 29.46 20.84
C GLY A 478 -15.63 28.29 20.54
N GLN A 479 -14.34 28.60 20.35
CA GLN A 479 -13.33 27.61 19.93
C GLN A 479 -13.12 26.48 20.94
N ASP A 480 -13.24 26.78 22.23
CA ASP A 480 -12.98 25.81 23.29
C ASP A 480 -13.89 24.57 23.18
N ALA A 481 -15.16 24.73 22.85
CA ALA A 481 -16.07 23.60 22.67
C ALA A 481 -15.70 22.73 21.46
N VAL A 482 -15.20 23.34 20.37
CA VAL A 482 -14.71 22.61 19.19
C VAL A 482 -13.49 21.78 19.55
N ASP A 483 -12.54 22.39 20.27
CA ASP A 483 -11.32 21.71 20.71
C ASP A 483 -11.65 20.52 21.64
N VAL A 484 -12.60 20.70 22.56
CA VAL A 484 -13.11 19.60 23.43
C VAL A 484 -13.75 18.49 22.61
N LEU A 485 -14.62 18.82 21.65
CA LEU A 485 -15.28 17.82 20.80
C LEU A 485 -14.27 17.02 19.94
N LYS A 486 -13.21 17.67 19.44
CA LYS A 486 -12.13 17.02 18.67
C LYS A 486 -11.19 16.19 19.55
N ALA A 487 -10.95 16.61 20.79
CA ALA A 487 -10.11 15.92 21.76
C ALA A 487 -10.73 14.62 22.32
N ARG A 488 -12.06 14.50 22.26
CA ARG A 488 -12.77 13.31 22.76
C ARG A 488 -12.39 12.05 22.00
N GLN A 489 -12.51 10.93 22.69
CA GLN A 489 -12.16 9.63 22.13
C GLN A 489 -13.08 9.29 20.96
N LYS A 490 -12.47 8.66 19.96
CA LYS A 490 -13.17 8.11 18.81
C LYS A 490 -14.15 7.02 19.26
N PRO A 491 -15.35 6.93 18.66
CA PRO A 491 -16.29 5.85 18.95
C PRO A 491 -15.64 4.48 18.75
N VAL A 492 -15.63 3.64 19.80
CA VAL A 492 -15.24 2.23 19.67
C VAL A 492 -16.49 1.45 19.29
N MET A 493 -16.61 1.09 18.01
CA MET A 493 -17.69 0.23 17.55
C MET A 493 -17.29 -1.24 17.73
N GLU A 494 -18.05 -2.01 18.51
CA GLU A 494 -17.90 -3.46 18.54
C GLU A 494 -18.21 -4.03 17.16
N LYS A 495 -17.24 -4.74 16.58
CA LYS A 495 -17.45 -5.44 15.30
C LYS A 495 -18.34 -6.66 15.52
N SER A 496 -19.30 -6.82 14.63
CA SER A 496 -20.12 -8.02 14.52
C SER A 496 -19.24 -9.25 14.33
N THR A 497 -19.64 -10.36 14.93
CA THR A 497 -19.08 -11.70 14.72
C THR A 497 -20.05 -12.61 13.97
N GLN A 498 -21.13 -12.04 13.44
CA GLN A 498 -22.16 -12.77 12.72
C GLN A 498 -21.63 -13.31 11.40
N VAL A 499 -21.93 -14.58 11.12
CA VAL A 499 -21.67 -15.20 9.82
C VAL A 499 -23.01 -15.55 9.18
N LEU A 500 -23.25 -15.02 7.99
CA LEU A 500 -24.41 -15.29 7.15
C LEU A 500 -24.01 -16.29 6.06
N GLU A 501 -24.68 -17.43 6.02
CA GLU A 501 -24.49 -18.44 4.98
C GLU A 501 -25.59 -18.25 3.93
N GLU A 502 -25.20 -17.93 2.70
CA GLU A 502 -26.10 -17.60 1.60
C GLU A 502 -25.86 -18.55 0.42
N GLU A 503 -26.92 -18.89 -0.31
CA GLU A 503 -26.84 -19.67 -1.55
C GLU A 503 -27.62 -18.95 -2.65
N VAL A 504 -26.93 -18.65 -3.74
CA VAL A 504 -27.43 -17.88 -4.89
C VAL A 504 -26.99 -18.50 -6.21
N ASP A 505 -27.54 -18.04 -7.33
CA ASP A 505 -27.09 -18.49 -8.64
C ASP A 505 -25.80 -17.76 -9.04
N VAL A 506 -25.79 -16.44 -8.87
CA VAL A 506 -24.67 -15.57 -9.25
C VAL A 506 -24.28 -14.65 -8.10
N VAL A 507 -22.98 -14.53 -7.87
CA VAL A 507 -22.43 -13.44 -7.05
C VAL A 507 -21.47 -12.61 -7.90
N VAL A 508 -21.68 -11.30 -7.88
CA VAL A 508 -20.92 -10.32 -8.66
C VAL A 508 -20.08 -9.47 -7.70
N VAL A 509 -18.81 -9.27 -8.02
CA VAL A 509 -17.85 -8.59 -7.14
C VAL A 509 -17.37 -7.27 -7.75
N GLY A 510 -17.82 -6.16 -7.19
CA GLY A 510 -17.54 -4.80 -7.62
C GLY A 510 -18.71 -4.20 -8.41
N GLY A 511 -19.27 -3.11 -7.91
CA GLY A 511 -20.42 -2.39 -8.46
C GLY A 511 -20.08 -1.35 -9.52
N GLY A 512 -19.04 -1.55 -10.32
CA GLY A 512 -18.74 -0.72 -11.51
C GLY A 512 -19.63 -1.05 -12.71
N ALA A 513 -19.40 -0.42 -13.86
CA ALA A 513 -20.19 -0.63 -15.09
C ALA A 513 -20.38 -2.12 -15.46
N ALA A 514 -19.31 -2.91 -15.40
CA ALA A 514 -19.38 -4.35 -15.70
C ALA A 514 -20.21 -5.13 -14.68
N GLY A 515 -20.05 -4.82 -13.39
CA GLY A 515 -20.78 -5.51 -12.32
C GLY A 515 -22.27 -5.17 -12.33
N ILE A 516 -22.63 -3.93 -12.65
CA ILE A 516 -24.03 -3.52 -12.79
C ILE A 516 -24.66 -4.20 -14.01
N ALA A 517 -23.98 -4.18 -15.16
CA ALA A 517 -24.47 -4.86 -16.36
C ALA A 517 -24.65 -6.36 -16.11
N ALA A 518 -23.70 -7.02 -15.45
CA ALA A 518 -23.79 -8.43 -15.10
C ALA A 518 -24.96 -8.71 -14.15
N SER A 519 -25.09 -7.92 -13.07
CA SER A 519 -26.15 -8.10 -12.08
C SER A 519 -27.56 -7.90 -12.65
N LEU A 520 -27.77 -6.81 -13.41
CA LEU A 520 -29.07 -6.52 -14.01
C LEU A 520 -29.42 -7.54 -15.09
N ARG A 521 -28.43 -8.01 -15.87
CA ARG A 521 -28.69 -9.04 -16.86
C ARG A 521 -29.01 -10.39 -16.21
N ALA A 522 -28.32 -10.75 -15.12
CA ALA A 522 -28.61 -11.96 -14.37
C ALA A 522 -30.04 -11.92 -13.76
N ASP A 523 -30.45 -10.78 -13.20
CA ASP A 523 -31.83 -10.57 -12.70
C ASP A 523 -32.87 -10.67 -13.84
N GLU A 524 -32.61 -10.05 -15.00
CA GLU A 524 -33.47 -10.14 -16.17
C GLU A 524 -33.66 -11.60 -16.65
N LEU A 525 -32.61 -12.42 -16.53
CA LEU A 525 -32.63 -13.84 -16.86
C LEU A 525 -33.25 -14.72 -15.75
N GLY A 526 -33.67 -14.11 -14.63
CA GLY A 526 -34.34 -14.78 -13.51
C GLY A 526 -33.39 -15.48 -12.53
N LEU A 527 -32.10 -15.12 -12.53
CA LEU A 527 -31.09 -15.68 -11.62
C LEU A 527 -31.09 -14.95 -10.28
N LYS A 528 -31.04 -15.71 -9.17
CA LYS A 528 -30.87 -15.12 -7.84
C LYS A 528 -29.46 -14.54 -7.74
N THR A 529 -29.37 -13.22 -7.57
CA THR A 529 -28.11 -12.48 -7.74
C THR A 529 -27.77 -11.61 -6.52
N VAL A 530 -26.51 -11.68 -6.08
CA VAL A 530 -25.94 -10.77 -5.07
C VAL A 530 -24.81 -9.96 -5.70
N LEU A 531 -24.83 -8.65 -5.49
CA LEU A 531 -23.75 -7.74 -5.86
C LEU A 531 -23.03 -7.27 -4.59
N VAL A 532 -21.72 -7.49 -4.51
CA VAL A 532 -20.87 -7.07 -3.39
C VAL A 532 -20.02 -5.87 -3.83
N GLU A 533 -20.08 -4.77 -3.07
CA GLU A 533 -19.33 -3.53 -3.32
C GLU A 533 -18.71 -3.02 -2.01
N LYS A 534 -17.41 -2.73 -2.05
CA LYS A 534 -16.65 -2.29 -0.86
C LYS A 534 -16.88 -0.82 -0.53
N LEU A 535 -17.30 -0.02 -1.50
CA LEU A 535 -17.65 1.38 -1.30
C LEU A 535 -19.09 1.54 -0.78
N SER A 536 -19.41 2.74 -0.30
CA SER A 536 -20.76 3.09 0.15
C SER A 536 -21.74 3.35 -1.01
N PHE A 537 -21.32 3.16 -2.26
CA PHE A 537 -22.12 3.44 -3.45
C PHE A 537 -21.70 2.54 -4.63
N ILE A 538 -22.57 2.42 -5.64
CA ILE A 538 -22.29 1.76 -6.92
C ILE A 538 -22.00 2.76 -8.04
N GLY A 539 -21.29 2.29 -9.06
CA GLY A 539 -20.96 3.01 -10.28
C GLY A 539 -19.46 3.12 -10.56
N GLY A 540 -18.60 2.86 -9.58
CA GLY A 540 -17.15 2.74 -9.78
C GLY A 540 -16.53 3.91 -10.55
N ALA A 541 -15.53 3.62 -11.40
CA ALA A 541 -14.80 4.64 -12.16
C ALA A 541 -15.65 5.37 -13.22
N ILE A 542 -16.69 4.73 -13.77
CA ILE A 542 -17.49 5.34 -14.85
C ILE A 542 -18.30 6.55 -14.34
N SER A 543 -18.74 6.52 -13.08
CA SER A 543 -19.52 7.59 -12.44
C SER A 543 -18.77 8.90 -12.30
N VAL A 544 -17.43 8.85 -12.31
CA VAL A 544 -16.52 10.00 -12.15
C VAL A 544 -15.68 10.24 -13.40
N SER A 545 -16.06 9.62 -14.53
CA SER A 545 -15.39 9.78 -15.83
C SER A 545 -16.08 10.85 -16.68
N GLY A 546 -15.42 11.28 -17.77
CA GLY A 546 -16.00 12.16 -18.78
C GLY A 546 -17.22 11.59 -19.52
N GLY A 547 -17.50 10.28 -19.38
CA GLY A 547 -18.80 9.69 -19.72
C GLY A 547 -19.04 9.42 -21.20
N ASN A 548 -18.10 8.79 -21.92
CA ASN A 548 -18.26 8.41 -23.32
C ASN A 548 -18.37 6.89 -23.52
N GLN A 549 -19.03 6.45 -24.58
CA GLN A 549 -19.14 5.04 -24.95
C GLN A 549 -19.06 4.84 -26.46
N VAL A 550 -18.36 3.78 -26.88
CA VAL A 550 -18.47 3.27 -28.25
C VAL A 550 -19.80 2.54 -28.46
N VAL A 551 -20.55 2.94 -29.48
CA VAL A 551 -21.95 2.52 -29.76
C VAL A 551 -22.11 1.86 -31.13
N MET A 552 -21.05 1.25 -31.67
CA MET A 552 -21.02 0.70 -33.02
C MET A 552 -22.17 -0.31 -33.28
N GLY A 553 -22.89 -0.14 -34.39
CA GLY A 553 -23.98 -1.01 -34.83
C GLY A 553 -25.33 -0.79 -34.15
N SER A 554 -25.37 0.02 -33.08
CA SER A 554 -26.59 0.34 -32.31
C SER A 554 -27.65 1.10 -33.13
N LYS A 555 -28.87 1.16 -32.62
CA LYS A 555 -29.93 2.02 -33.17
C LYS A 555 -29.55 3.50 -33.06
N LEU A 556 -28.86 3.89 -31.99
CA LEU A 556 -28.42 5.26 -31.73
C LEU A 556 -27.41 5.75 -32.79
N GLN A 557 -26.41 4.93 -33.14
CA GLN A 557 -25.44 5.28 -34.18
C GLN A 557 -26.13 5.47 -35.54
N LYS A 558 -27.06 4.57 -35.88
CA LYS A 558 -27.84 4.65 -37.14
C LYS A 558 -28.73 5.90 -37.17
N ALA A 559 -29.35 6.24 -36.05
CA ALA A 559 -30.17 7.45 -35.93
C ALA A 559 -29.32 8.73 -36.06
N ALA A 560 -28.07 8.70 -35.60
CA ALA A 560 -27.10 9.78 -35.78
C ALA A 560 -26.50 9.88 -37.21
N GLY A 561 -26.93 9.02 -38.14
CA GLY A 561 -26.62 9.14 -39.57
C GLY A 561 -25.54 8.19 -40.08
N VAL A 562 -24.87 7.42 -39.21
CA VAL A 562 -23.87 6.43 -39.60
C VAL A 562 -24.52 5.05 -39.69
N THR A 563 -24.74 4.57 -40.93
CA THR A 563 -25.49 3.33 -41.21
C THR A 563 -24.66 2.24 -41.88
N ASP A 564 -23.42 2.54 -42.23
CA ASP A 564 -22.51 1.67 -42.99
C ASP A 564 -21.28 1.23 -42.18
N ASP A 565 -21.26 1.45 -40.87
CA ASP A 565 -20.22 0.94 -39.97
C ASP A 565 -20.40 -0.57 -39.72
N THR A 566 -19.29 -1.29 -39.51
CA THR A 566 -19.29 -2.77 -39.41
C THR A 566 -18.39 -3.27 -38.29
N PRO A 567 -18.64 -4.48 -37.74
CA PRO A 567 -17.74 -5.11 -36.78
C PRO A 567 -16.29 -5.22 -37.28
N GLU A 568 -16.09 -5.52 -38.58
CA GLU A 568 -14.77 -5.61 -39.19
C GLU A 568 -14.06 -4.25 -39.21
N SER A 569 -14.76 -3.16 -39.55
CA SER A 569 -14.19 -1.81 -39.49
C SER A 569 -13.77 -1.41 -38.07
N MET A 570 -14.59 -1.71 -37.06
CA MET A 570 -14.22 -1.45 -35.67
C MET A 570 -13.06 -2.34 -35.21
N PHE A 571 -13.03 -3.61 -35.64
CA PHE A 571 -11.96 -4.54 -35.33
C PHE A 571 -10.61 -4.02 -35.86
N ASP A 572 -10.57 -3.57 -37.11
CA ASP A 572 -9.35 -3.05 -37.73
C ASP A 572 -8.85 -1.77 -37.03
N ASP A 573 -9.75 -0.84 -36.71
CA ASP A 573 -9.40 0.39 -35.97
C ASP A 573 -8.82 0.06 -34.58
N PHE A 574 -9.44 -0.88 -33.85
CA PHE A 574 -8.99 -1.25 -32.50
C PHE A 574 -7.70 -2.08 -32.50
N MET A 575 -7.51 -2.94 -33.52
CA MET A 575 -6.25 -3.65 -33.73
C MET A 575 -5.11 -2.68 -34.05
N ALA A 576 -5.37 -1.66 -34.86
CA ALA A 576 -4.39 -0.62 -35.14
C ALA A 576 -4.04 0.15 -33.87
N ASN A 577 -5.05 0.63 -33.12
CA ASN A 577 -4.84 1.37 -31.88
C ASN A 577 -4.07 0.55 -30.83
N GLY A 578 -4.41 -0.74 -30.67
CA GLY A 578 -3.76 -1.64 -29.72
C GLY A 578 -2.42 -2.22 -30.19
N ASN A 579 -1.81 -1.67 -31.25
CA ASN A 579 -0.53 -2.11 -31.84
C ASN A 579 -0.49 -3.59 -32.22
N GLY A 580 -1.64 -4.14 -32.62
CA GLY A 580 -1.82 -5.55 -32.96
C GLY A 580 -1.70 -6.52 -31.79
N GLN A 581 -1.60 -6.02 -30.55
CA GLN A 581 -1.46 -6.86 -29.34
C GLN A 581 -2.81 -7.26 -28.74
N ASN A 582 -3.94 -6.80 -29.30
CA ASN A 582 -5.26 -7.19 -28.82
C ASN A 582 -5.46 -8.71 -28.88
N VAL A 583 -6.18 -9.24 -27.90
CA VAL A 583 -6.66 -10.62 -27.92
C VAL A 583 -7.81 -10.69 -28.92
N ARG A 584 -7.51 -11.17 -30.13
CA ARG A 584 -8.44 -11.17 -31.27
C ARG A 584 -9.82 -11.73 -30.93
N SER A 585 -9.91 -12.85 -30.20
CA SER A 585 -11.21 -13.44 -29.81
C SER A 585 -12.04 -12.52 -28.92
N LEU A 586 -11.42 -11.83 -27.96
CA LEU A 586 -12.13 -10.90 -27.07
C LEU A 586 -12.51 -9.61 -27.80
N LEU A 587 -11.67 -9.15 -28.72
CA LEU A 587 -12.00 -8.00 -29.57
C LEU A 587 -13.17 -8.34 -30.50
N THR A 588 -13.15 -9.51 -31.14
CA THR A 588 -14.29 -10.01 -31.94
C THR A 588 -15.55 -10.05 -31.09
N LEU A 589 -15.48 -10.61 -29.88
CA LEU A 589 -16.61 -10.66 -28.95
C LEU A 589 -17.19 -9.26 -28.67
N LEU A 590 -16.35 -8.25 -28.45
CA LEU A 590 -16.79 -6.86 -28.30
C LEU A 590 -17.46 -6.34 -29.58
N THR A 591 -16.79 -6.43 -30.72
CA THR A 591 -17.28 -5.87 -31.99
C THR A 591 -18.61 -6.48 -32.43
N GLU A 592 -18.84 -7.76 -32.19
CA GLU A 592 -20.08 -8.42 -32.58
C GLU A 592 -21.28 -8.10 -31.67
N ASN A 593 -21.01 -7.65 -30.43
CA ASN A 593 -22.05 -7.51 -29.40
C ASN A 593 -22.29 -6.07 -28.92
N VAL A 594 -21.35 -5.14 -29.14
CA VAL A 594 -21.41 -3.78 -28.58
C VAL A 594 -22.70 -3.04 -28.94
N GLY A 595 -23.16 -3.11 -30.18
CA GLY A 595 -24.39 -2.41 -30.59
C GLY A 595 -25.64 -2.90 -29.87
N GLN A 596 -25.78 -4.21 -29.69
CA GLN A 596 -26.91 -4.81 -28.97
C GLN A 596 -26.81 -4.54 -27.46
N ALA A 597 -25.59 -4.54 -26.91
CA ALA A 597 -25.36 -4.17 -25.52
C ALA A 597 -25.71 -2.70 -25.27
N THR A 598 -25.33 -1.78 -26.17
CA THR A 598 -25.72 -0.37 -26.12
C THR A 598 -27.23 -0.21 -26.19
N ASP A 599 -27.91 -0.85 -27.14
CA ASP A 599 -29.38 -0.77 -27.23
C ASP A 599 -30.04 -1.28 -25.95
N TRP A 600 -29.53 -2.36 -25.35
CA TRP A 600 -30.02 -2.87 -24.07
C TRP A 600 -29.75 -1.91 -22.90
N VAL A 601 -28.56 -1.31 -22.83
CA VAL A 601 -28.22 -0.29 -21.82
C VAL A 601 -29.16 0.91 -21.94
N HIS A 602 -29.46 1.36 -23.15
CA HIS A 602 -30.39 2.45 -23.38
C HIS A 602 -31.84 2.06 -23.04
N GLU A 603 -32.35 0.97 -23.61
CA GLU A 603 -33.79 0.63 -23.57
C GLU A 603 -34.20 -0.08 -22.27
N TYR A 604 -33.34 -0.91 -21.69
CA TYR A 604 -33.65 -1.70 -20.49
C TYR A 604 -33.16 -1.04 -19.20
N ILE A 605 -31.93 -0.55 -19.19
CA ILE A 605 -31.37 0.13 -18.01
C ILE A 605 -31.87 1.57 -17.91
N GLY A 606 -32.09 2.24 -19.06
CA GLY A 606 -32.55 3.63 -19.10
C GLY A 606 -31.41 4.65 -19.06
N VAL A 607 -30.22 4.28 -19.54
CA VAL A 607 -29.12 5.22 -19.72
C VAL A 607 -29.39 6.06 -20.97
N GLU A 608 -29.40 7.37 -20.81
CA GLU A 608 -29.61 8.32 -21.90
C GLU A 608 -28.26 8.79 -22.49
N TYR A 609 -28.27 9.12 -23.78
CA TYR A 609 -27.09 9.58 -24.53
C TYR A 609 -27.31 10.98 -25.08
N ASP A 610 -26.24 11.77 -25.19
CA ASP A 610 -26.30 13.10 -25.81
C ASP A 610 -26.43 12.97 -27.34
N THR A 611 -27.68 13.00 -27.80
CA THR A 611 -27.99 13.01 -29.23
C THR A 611 -28.01 14.41 -29.85
N GLU A 612 -27.94 15.48 -29.04
CA GLU A 612 -27.94 16.85 -29.54
C GLU A 612 -26.57 17.24 -30.10
N THR A 613 -25.49 16.92 -29.36
CA THR A 613 -24.11 17.08 -29.84
C THR A 613 -23.77 16.04 -30.92
N GLY A 614 -24.37 14.85 -30.84
CA GLY A 614 -24.20 13.78 -31.82
C GLY A 614 -22.90 13.00 -31.66
N LEU A 615 -22.55 12.22 -32.69
CA LEU A 615 -21.35 11.37 -32.67
C LEU A 615 -20.06 12.21 -32.65
N HIS A 616 -19.12 11.81 -31.80
CA HIS A 616 -17.79 12.43 -31.77
C HIS A 616 -16.97 12.06 -33.01
N VAL A 617 -16.30 13.05 -33.60
CA VAL A 617 -15.38 12.87 -34.74
C VAL A 617 -13.96 12.75 -34.21
N LEU A 618 -13.43 11.53 -34.22
CA LEU A 618 -12.13 11.18 -33.64
C LEU A 618 -11.20 10.58 -34.71
N ALA A 619 -9.90 10.90 -34.62
CA ALA A 619 -8.91 10.45 -35.61
C ALA A 619 -8.65 8.93 -35.51
N GLU A 620 -8.94 8.36 -34.34
CA GLU A 620 -8.81 6.95 -34.00
C GLU A 620 -9.86 6.06 -34.69
N TYR A 621 -10.90 6.65 -35.33
CA TYR A 621 -12.00 5.91 -35.95
C TYR A 621 -12.14 6.19 -37.44
N ALA A 622 -12.26 5.13 -38.24
CA ALA A 622 -12.64 5.25 -39.65
C ALA A 622 -14.11 5.68 -39.83
N LYS A 623 -14.95 5.46 -38.82
CA LYS A 623 -16.37 5.81 -38.77
C LYS A 623 -16.74 6.36 -37.39
N ASP A 624 -17.50 7.45 -37.36
CA ASP A 624 -17.96 8.03 -36.09
C ASP A 624 -18.85 7.04 -35.33
N ARG A 625 -18.46 6.71 -34.09
CA ARG A 625 -19.08 5.60 -33.32
C ARG A 625 -19.05 5.80 -31.81
N GLU A 626 -18.79 7.01 -31.33
CA GLU A 626 -18.78 7.35 -29.91
C GLU A 626 -19.86 8.38 -29.59
N LEU A 627 -20.58 8.15 -28.50
CA LEU A 627 -21.51 9.11 -27.90
C LEU A 627 -21.13 9.37 -26.44
N ALA A 628 -21.36 10.60 -25.99
CA ALA A 628 -21.41 10.92 -24.57
C ALA A 628 -22.74 10.42 -23.96
N TYR A 629 -22.70 10.07 -22.67
CA TYR A 629 -23.92 9.94 -21.87
C TYR A 629 -24.54 11.31 -21.66
N ALA A 630 -25.86 11.39 -21.65
CA ALA A 630 -26.54 12.61 -21.26
C ALA A 630 -26.14 12.97 -19.82
N HIS A 631 -25.66 14.19 -19.59
CA HIS A 631 -25.10 14.64 -18.31
C HIS A 631 -23.85 13.85 -17.83
N GLY A 632 -23.08 13.28 -18.78
CA GLY A 632 -21.79 12.63 -18.51
C GLY A 632 -21.88 11.40 -17.61
N GLY A 633 -20.78 11.06 -16.93
CA GLY A 633 -20.73 9.91 -16.02
C GLY A 633 -21.76 9.97 -14.89
N HIS A 634 -22.18 11.17 -14.47
CA HIS A 634 -23.21 11.36 -13.46
C HIS A 634 -24.61 10.97 -13.94
N GLY A 635 -24.98 11.32 -15.17
CA GLY A 635 -26.25 10.89 -15.76
C GLY A 635 -26.33 9.37 -15.93
N PHE A 636 -25.23 8.75 -16.38
CA PHE A 636 -25.09 7.29 -16.36
C PHE A 636 -25.33 6.73 -14.94
N ALA A 637 -24.65 7.28 -13.94
CA ALA A 637 -24.73 6.85 -12.55
C ALA A 637 -26.14 6.98 -11.95
N ALA A 638 -26.90 8.01 -12.33
CA ALA A 638 -28.28 8.18 -11.89
C ALA A 638 -29.19 7.08 -12.44
N SER A 639 -29.13 6.82 -13.76
CA SER A 639 -29.95 5.79 -14.42
C SER A 639 -29.69 4.39 -13.85
N ILE A 640 -28.42 4.01 -13.66
CA ILE A 640 -28.09 2.68 -13.10
C ILE A 640 -28.61 2.51 -11.67
N ARG A 641 -28.56 3.55 -10.82
CA ARG A 641 -29.01 3.47 -9.43
C ARG A 641 -30.52 3.31 -9.38
N ALA A 642 -31.24 4.11 -10.19
CA ALA A 642 -32.68 3.98 -10.33
C ALA A 642 -33.08 2.58 -10.80
N LYS A 643 -32.38 2.03 -11.80
CA LYS A 643 -32.65 0.68 -12.30
C LYS A 643 -32.33 -0.41 -11.28
N MET A 644 -31.19 -0.31 -10.60
CA MET A 644 -30.78 -1.28 -9.58
C MET A 644 -31.76 -1.30 -8.40
N ALA A 645 -32.23 -0.14 -7.95
CA ALA A 645 -33.25 -0.03 -6.91
C ALA A 645 -34.59 -0.67 -7.30
N ALA A 646 -34.90 -0.74 -8.60
CA ALA A 646 -36.10 -1.40 -9.13
C ALA A 646 -35.91 -2.89 -9.46
N SER A 647 -34.69 -3.43 -9.27
CA SER A 647 -34.35 -4.83 -9.56
C SER A 647 -34.54 -5.73 -8.33
N ASN A 648 -34.42 -7.05 -8.51
CA ASN A 648 -34.38 -7.99 -7.37
C ASN A 648 -32.96 -8.34 -6.92
N VAL A 649 -31.94 -7.62 -7.42
CA VAL A 649 -30.54 -7.85 -7.03
C VAL A 649 -30.35 -7.43 -5.57
N GLN A 650 -29.80 -8.33 -4.75
CA GLN A 650 -29.37 -7.99 -3.41
C GLN A 650 -28.02 -7.26 -3.49
N VAL A 651 -28.00 -5.97 -3.17
CA VAL A 651 -26.78 -5.15 -3.18
C VAL A 651 -26.23 -5.03 -1.76
N LEU A 652 -24.99 -5.45 -1.57
CA LEU A 652 -24.23 -5.34 -0.31
C LEU A 652 -23.14 -4.27 -0.47
N LEU A 653 -23.40 -3.07 0.05
CA LEU A 653 -22.45 -1.94 0.07
C LEU A 653 -21.56 -2.02 1.32
N GLN A 654 -20.43 -1.30 1.33
CA GLN A 654 -19.43 -1.38 2.41
C GLN A 654 -19.03 -2.83 2.75
N THR A 655 -19.09 -3.70 1.75
CA THR A 655 -18.89 -5.14 1.89
C THR A 655 -17.74 -5.52 0.98
N LYS A 656 -16.60 -5.86 1.57
CA LYS A 656 -15.40 -6.21 0.81
C LYS A 656 -15.35 -7.72 0.62
N ALA A 657 -15.23 -8.18 -0.62
CA ALA A 657 -14.88 -9.58 -0.89
C ALA A 657 -13.43 -9.83 -0.45
N GLU A 658 -13.21 -10.87 0.36
CA GLU A 658 -11.91 -11.19 0.95
C GLU A 658 -11.34 -12.50 0.38
N GLU A 659 -12.19 -13.47 0.05
CA GLU A 659 -11.74 -14.80 -0.38
C GLU A 659 -12.71 -15.45 -1.40
N LEU A 660 -12.17 -16.19 -2.37
CA LEU A 660 -12.96 -17.08 -3.22
C LEU A 660 -13.04 -18.49 -2.59
N LEU A 661 -14.25 -19.03 -2.45
CA LEU A 661 -14.47 -20.38 -1.96
C LEU A 661 -14.17 -21.39 -3.07
N THR A 662 -13.46 -22.47 -2.73
CA THR A 662 -13.09 -23.52 -3.71
C THR A 662 -13.56 -24.92 -3.31
N ASP A 663 -13.68 -25.81 -4.30
CA ASP A 663 -13.98 -27.24 -4.08
C ASP A 663 -12.73 -28.09 -3.74
N GLY A 664 -11.57 -27.46 -3.55
CA GLY A 664 -10.27 -28.13 -3.34
C GLY A 664 -9.67 -28.77 -4.60
N LYS A 665 -10.30 -28.63 -5.77
CA LYS A 665 -9.80 -29.08 -7.09
C LYS A 665 -9.46 -27.92 -8.02
N GLY A 666 -9.49 -26.70 -7.48
CA GLY A 666 -9.25 -25.45 -8.21
C GLY A 666 -10.47 -24.94 -8.97
N ASN A 667 -11.68 -25.38 -8.64
CA ASN A 667 -12.91 -24.73 -9.10
C ASN A 667 -13.45 -23.80 -8.00
N VAL A 668 -14.09 -22.71 -8.42
CA VAL A 668 -14.71 -21.73 -7.52
C VAL A 668 -16.18 -22.08 -7.32
N THR A 669 -16.63 -22.02 -6.07
CA THR A 669 -17.99 -22.36 -5.64
C THR A 669 -18.70 -21.23 -4.91
N GLY A 670 -18.08 -20.06 -4.82
CA GLY A 670 -18.60 -18.93 -4.05
C GLY A 670 -17.51 -17.99 -3.56
N LEU A 671 -17.82 -17.16 -2.57
CA LEU A 671 -16.88 -16.22 -1.95
C LEU A 671 -17.21 -15.95 -0.48
N VAL A 672 -16.24 -15.39 0.24
CA VAL A 672 -16.41 -14.74 1.54
C VAL A 672 -16.28 -13.24 1.36
N ALA A 673 -17.23 -12.49 1.88
CA ALA A 673 -17.18 -11.04 1.95
C ALA A 673 -17.46 -10.56 3.37
N ILE A 674 -16.91 -9.41 3.75
CA ILE A 674 -16.98 -8.85 5.09
C ILE A 674 -17.48 -7.41 5.01
N GLU A 675 -18.56 -7.12 5.72
CA GLU A 675 -19.06 -5.76 5.92
C GLU A 675 -18.10 -4.96 6.81
N GLU A 676 -18.07 -3.64 6.66
CA GLU A 676 -17.28 -2.75 7.54
C GLU A 676 -17.61 -2.96 9.03
N ASN A 677 -18.87 -3.32 9.33
CA ASN A 677 -19.33 -3.61 10.69
C ASN A 677 -18.84 -4.97 11.25
N GLY A 678 -18.17 -5.80 10.46
CA GLY A 678 -17.64 -7.12 10.86
C GLY A 678 -18.49 -8.32 10.46
N THR A 679 -19.72 -8.12 9.98
CA THR A 679 -20.58 -9.21 9.52
C THR A 679 -19.96 -9.91 8.32
N THR A 680 -19.85 -11.24 8.39
CA THR A 680 -19.25 -12.06 7.35
C THR A 680 -20.33 -12.73 6.51
N HIS A 681 -20.30 -12.52 5.21
CA HIS A 681 -21.11 -13.23 4.22
C HIS A 681 -20.30 -14.37 3.62
N ARG A 682 -20.73 -15.61 3.84
CA ARG A 682 -20.22 -16.78 3.12
C ARG A 682 -21.25 -17.18 2.07
N ILE A 683 -20.98 -16.83 0.82
CA ILE A 683 -21.92 -16.93 -0.29
C ILE A 683 -21.50 -18.09 -1.18
N LYS A 684 -22.34 -19.13 -1.28
CA LYS A 684 -22.22 -20.17 -2.30
C LYS A 684 -22.93 -19.73 -3.57
N ALA A 685 -22.27 -19.90 -4.71
CA ALA A 685 -22.82 -19.50 -6.01
C ALA A 685 -22.47 -20.51 -7.10
N LYS A 686 -23.31 -20.61 -8.13
CA LYS A 686 -23.00 -21.38 -9.35
C LYS A 686 -21.95 -20.69 -10.20
N GLY A 687 -21.94 -19.35 -10.18
CA GLY A 687 -20.92 -18.54 -10.82
C GLY A 687 -20.55 -17.31 -9.98
N VAL A 688 -19.25 -17.04 -9.89
CA VAL A 688 -18.68 -15.81 -9.34
C VAL A 688 -18.17 -14.98 -10.52
N ILE A 689 -18.65 -13.74 -10.65
CA ILE A 689 -18.17 -12.79 -11.68
C ILE A 689 -17.33 -11.71 -11.00
N LEU A 690 -16.03 -11.69 -11.31
CA LEU A 690 -15.14 -10.61 -10.89
C LEU A 690 -15.31 -9.40 -11.83
N THR A 691 -15.69 -8.26 -11.25
CA THR A 691 -15.89 -6.97 -11.95
C THR A 691 -15.24 -5.83 -11.18
N THR A 692 -14.11 -6.12 -10.51
CA THR A 692 -13.47 -5.28 -9.49
C THR A 692 -12.65 -4.10 -10.01
N GLY A 693 -12.63 -3.87 -11.33
CA GLY A 693 -11.76 -2.87 -11.94
C GLY A 693 -10.28 -3.28 -11.95
N GLY A 694 -9.40 -2.30 -12.15
CA GLY A 694 -7.95 -2.48 -12.23
C GLY A 694 -7.20 -2.39 -10.90
N TYR A 695 -5.88 -2.23 -11.02
CA TYR A 695 -4.94 -2.14 -9.89
C TYR A 695 -4.06 -0.88 -9.94
N GLY A 696 -4.48 0.14 -10.70
CA GLY A 696 -3.66 1.33 -10.96
C GLY A 696 -3.26 2.14 -9.72
N ASN A 697 -4.02 2.04 -8.62
CA ASN A 697 -3.68 2.70 -7.35
C ASN A 697 -2.77 1.85 -6.45
N ASN A 698 -2.57 0.57 -6.76
CA ASN A 698 -1.74 -0.34 -5.98
C ASN A 698 -0.29 -0.33 -6.50
N LYS A 699 0.55 0.50 -5.87
CA LYS A 699 1.97 0.65 -6.24
C LYS A 699 2.77 -0.67 -6.15
N ASP A 700 2.35 -1.63 -5.33
CA ASP A 700 3.01 -2.93 -5.21
C ASP A 700 2.70 -3.86 -6.38
N MET A 701 1.54 -3.70 -7.01
CA MET A 701 1.14 -4.46 -8.20
C MET A 701 1.61 -3.83 -9.51
N LEU A 702 1.95 -2.54 -9.49
CA LEU A 702 2.44 -1.87 -10.69
C LEU A 702 3.86 -2.34 -11.06
N PRO A 703 4.13 -2.51 -12.36
CA PRO A 703 5.50 -2.66 -12.87
C PRO A 703 6.29 -1.35 -12.70
N ASP A 704 7.62 -1.39 -12.83
CA ASP A 704 8.44 -0.18 -12.70
C ASP A 704 8.10 0.86 -13.78
N GLU A 705 7.74 0.43 -14.98
CA GLU A 705 7.35 1.29 -16.10
C GLU A 705 6.10 2.16 -15.83
N LEU A 706 5.20 1.72 -14.95
CA LEU A 706 3.98 2.46 -14.58
C LEU A 706 4.10 3.15 -13.21
N LYS A 707 5.07 2.77 -12.37
CA LYS A 707 5.28 3.43 -11.07
C LYS A 707 5.63 4.90 -11.22
N ASP A 708 6.39 5.22 -12.27
CA ASP A 708 6.87 6.57 -12.61
C ASP A 708 5.85 7.37 -13.44
N VAL A 709 4.69 6.78 -13.78
CA VAL A 709 3.59 7.47 -14.46
C VAL A 709 2.57 7.93 -13.43
N LEU A 710 2.06 9.15 -13.57
CA LEU A 710 1.11 9.70 -12.62
C LEU A 710 -0.23 8.95 -12.68
N PHE A 711 -0.75 8.54 -11.53
CA PHE A 711 -2.06 7.89 -11.47
C PHE A 711 -3.16 8.92 -11.17
N TYR A 712 -4.29 8.82 -11.88
CA TYR A 712 -5.47 9.67 -11.66
C TYR A 712 -6.80 8.90 -11.59
N GLY A 713 -6.75 7.56 -11.58
CA GLY A 713 -7.94 6.72 -11.45
C GLY A 713 -8.49 6.68 -10.03
N THR A 714 -9.48 5.82 -9.78
CA THR A 714 -10.11 5.74 -8.46
C THR A 714 -9.14 5.16 -7.42
N ASN A 715 -9.15 5.71 -6.20
CA ASN A 715 -8.36 5.19 -5.09
C ASN A 715 -8.73 3.73 -4.73
N SER A 716 -9.94 3.29 -5.11
CA SER A 716 -10.42 1.93 -4.91
C SER A 716 -9.79 0.90 -5.87
N SER A 717 -9.07 1.31 -6.91
CA SER A 717 -8.45 0.42 -7.90
C SER A 717 -7.19 -0.26 -7.36
N MET A 718 -7.38 -1.21 -6.44
CA MET A 718 -6.30 -1.86 -5.67
C MET A 718 -5.98 -3.29 -6.12
N GLY A 719 -6.72 -3.84 -7.09
CA GLY A 719 -6.43 -5.15 -7.68
C GLY A 719 -6.91 -6.37 -6.88
N GLU A 720 -7.80 -6.21 -5.89
CA GLU A 720 -8.17 -7.32 -4.99
C GLU A 720 -8.80 -8.51 -5.72
N GLY A 721 -9.60 -8.27 -6.76
CA GLY A 721 -10.16 -9.35 -7.58
C GLY A 721 -9.09 -10.20 -8.27
N VAL A 722 -8.01 -9.56 -8.73
CA VAL A 722 -6.86 -10.26 -9.33
C VAL A 722 -6.13 -11.07 -8.26
N GLN A 723 -5.86 -10.46 -7.11
CA GLN A 723 -5.18 -11.12 -5.99
C GLN A 723 -5.96 -12.34 -5.47
N MET A 724 -7.29 -12.23 -5.32
CA MET A 724 -8.15 -13.36 -4.95
C MET A 724 -8.10 -14.48 -5.99
N ALA A 725 -8.15 -14.15 -7.29
CA ALA A 725 -8.09 -15.14 -8.36
C ALA A 725 -6.70 -15.81 -8.47
N GLN A 726 -5.63 -15.11 -8.12
CA GLN A 726 -4.26 -15.66 -8.10
C GLN A 726 -3.92 -16.42 -6.81
N ALA A 727 -4.83 -16.48 -5.85
CA ALA A 727 -4.59 -17.20 -4.59
C ALA A 727 -4.22 -18.68 -4.85
N PRO A 728 -3.33 -19.27 -4.02
CA PRO A 728 -2.90 -20.65 -4.20
C PRO A 728 -4.07 -21.63 -4.29
N GLY A 729 -4.08 -22.44 -5.36
CA GLY A 729 -5.12 -23.42 -5.61
C GLY A 729 -6.20 -22.95 -6.59
N ILE A 730 -6.30 -21.65 -6.86
CA ILE A 730 -7.07 -21.11 -8.01
C ILE A 730 -6.09 -20.83 -9.16
N ASP A 731 -4.96 -20.20 -8.84
CA ASP A 731 -3.81 -19.99 -9.73
C ASP A 731 -4.19 -19.32 -11.08
N ALA A 732 -5.09 -18.33 -11.06
CA ALA A 732 -5.52 -17.63 -12.27
C ALA A 732 -4.32 -17.00 -13.02
N ALA A 733 -4.30 -17.14 -14.34
CA ALA A 733 -3.29 -16.52 -15.17
C ALA A 733 -3.59 -15.03 -15.39
N THR A 734 -2.54 -14.22 -15.53
CA THR A 734 -2.62 -12.81 -15.90
C THR A 734 -1.81 -12.54 -17.16
N ARG A 735 -2.12 -11.44 -17.85
CA ARG A 735 -1.41 -11.00 -19.05
C ARG A 735 -1.27 -9.48 -19.08
N MET A 736 -0.26 -8.98 -19.78
CA MET A 736 -0.08 -7.55 -20.07
C MET A 736 -0.01 -6.65 -18.82
N MET A 737 0.40 -7.21 -17.68
CA MET A 737 0.39 -6.50 -16.38
C MET A 737 1.26 -5.23 -16.39
N ASN A 738 2.17 -5.12 -17.37
CA ASN A 738 3.05 -3.99 -17.55
C ASN A 738 2.42 -2.81 -18.32
N LEU A 739 1.17 -2.92 -18.78
CA LEU A 739 0.54 -1.95 -19.68
C LEU A 739 -0.59 -1.17 -18.98
N GLY A 740 -0.66 0.14 -19.27
CA GLY A 740 -1.71 1.04 -18.81
C GLY A 740 -2.11 2.01 -19.93
N LYS A 741 -3.34 2.52 -19.89
CA LYS A 741 -3.80 3.57 -20.82
C LYS A 741 -3.23 4.92 -20.35
N ILE A 742 -2.13 5.33 -20.97
CA ILE A 742 -1.43 6.57 -20.65
C ILE A 742 -1.95 7.70 -21.56
N TYR A 743 -2.11 8.89 -20.99
CA TYR A 743 -2.51 10.12 -21.66
C TYR A 743 -1.42 11.18 -21.48
N PRO A 744 -1.21 12.07 -22.47
CA PRO A 744 -0.20 13.12 -22.36
C PRO A 744 -0.65 14.32 -21.51
N ASN A 745 -1.94 14.46 -21.21
CA ASN A 745 -2.53 15.68 -20.63
C ASN A 745 -2.73 15.59 -19.09
N GLY A 746 -1.65 15.47 -18.32
CA GLY A 746 -1.70 15.39 -16.86
C GLY A 746 -1.04 16.58 -16.15
N LEU A 747 -1.63 17.01 -15.02
CA LEU A 747 -1.00 17.90 -14.04
C LEU A 747 -0.69 17.13 -12.77
N GLU A 748 0.55 17.21 -12.26
CA GLU A 748 0.92 16.58 -10.99
C GLU A 748 0.54 17.48 -9.81
N VAL A 749 -0.63 17.19 -9.23
CA VAL A 749 -1.23 17.99 -8.14
C VAL A 749 -0.73 17.57 -6.75
N ALA A 750 -0.12 16.40 -6.65
CA ALA A 750 0.58 15.88 -5.48
C ALA A 750 1.58 14.81 -5.95
N PRO A 751 2.63 14.47 -5.18
CA PRO A 751 3.62 13.48 -5.58
C PRO A 751 2.98 12.17 -6.09
N GLY A 752 3.21 11.86 -7.36
CA GLY A 752 2.69 10.64 -8.01
C GLY A 752 1.18 10.63 -8.33
N LYS A 753 0.46 11.74 -8.09
CA LYS A 753 -0.98 11.90 -8.39
C LYS A 753 -1.21 12.96 -9.45
N ALA A 754 -1.97 12.59 -10.47
CA ALA A 754 -2.39 13.53 -11.51
C ALA A 754 -3.85 13.97 -11.35
N LYS A 755 -4.17 15.14 -11.92
CA LYS A 755 -5.52 15.46 -12.41
C LYS A 755 -5.51 15.55 -13.94
N SER A 756 -6.66 15.31 -14.54
CA SER A 756 -6.85 15.37 -15.99
C SER A 756 -7.02 16.81 -16.46
N THR A 757 -6.35 17.17 -17.56
CA THR A 757 -6.55 18.45 -18.25
C THR A 757 -7.05 18.28 -19.68
N ILE A 758 -7.56 17.08 -20.03
CA ILE A 758 -7.92 16.75 -21.41
C ILE A 758 -8.95 17.73 -21.99
N ASP A 759 -10.00 18.08 -21.25
CA ASP A 759 -11.05 18.99 -21.72
C ASP A 759 -10.52 20.41 -21.93
N GLY A 760 -9.69 20.90 -21.00
CA GLY A 760 -8.97 22.16 -21.17
C GLY A 760 -8.09 22.16 -22.42
N ASN A 761 -7.33 21.09 -22.65
CA ASN A 761 -6.50 20.93 -23.85
C ASN A 761 -7.36 20.92 -25.13
N LEU A 762 -8.42 20.11 -25.18
CA LEU A 762 -9.30 20.03 -26.35
C LEU A 762 -9.93 21.39 -26.72
N ARG A 763 -10.24 22.22 -25.71
CA ARG A 763 -10.77 23.59 -25.93
C ARG A 763 -9.76 24.51 -26.60
N VAL A 764 -8.48 24.44 -26.23
CA VAL A 764 -7.46 25.40 -26.70
C VAL A 764 -6.63 24.91 -27.88
N LEU A 765 -6.41 23.60 -28.00
CA LEU A 765 -5.63 23.01 -29.10
C LEU A 765 -6.36 23.05 -30.45
N LYS A 766 -7.69 23.28 -30.47
CA LYS A 766 -8.44 23.59 -31.71
C LYS A 766 -8.24 25.02 -32.22
N GLU A 767 -7.73 25.93 -31.38
CA GLU A 767 -7.51 27.34 -31.70
C GLU A 767 -6.03 27.67 -31.82
N ASN A 768 -5.37 28.13 -30.75
CA ASN A 768 -3.97 28.62 -30.80
C ASN A 768 -3.05 28.05 -29.71
N GLY A 769 -3.51 27.09 -28.90
CA GLY A 769 -2.66 26.42 -27.93
C GLY A 769 -1.52 25.67 -28.62
N LEU A 770 -0.31 25.80 -28.07
CA LEU A 770 0.92 25.19 -28.58
C LEU A 770 1.52 24.25 -27.54
N LEU A 771 1.99 23.08 -27.98
CA LEU A 771 2.73 22.12 -27.15
C LEU A 771 4.22 22.28 -27.39
N LEU A 772 4.96 22.64 -26.34
CA LEU A 772 6.37 22.97 -26.38
C LEU A 772 7.22 21.96 -25.60
N ASP A 773 8.47 21.79 -26.01
CA ASP A 773 9.51 21.13 -25.19
C ASP A 773 10.00 22.04 -24.05
N GLY A 774 10.89 21.52 -23.20
CA GLY A 774 11.54 22.29 -22.14
C GLY A 774 12.48 23.41 -22.62
N GLN A 775 12.64 23.59 -23.93
CA GLN A 775 13.42 24.67 -24.55
C GLN A 775 12.53 25.70 -25.26
N GLY A 776 11.19 25.58 -25.16
CA GLY A 776 10.25 26.52 -25.74
C GLY A 776 10.01 26.35 -27.25
N LYS A 777 10.29 25.17 -27.82
CA LYS A 777 10.05 24.86 -29.24
C LYS A 777 8.80 24.01 -29.41
N ARG A 778 8.01 24.27 -30.46
CA ARG A 778 6.95 23.36 -30.89
C ARG A 778 7.57 22.03 -31.32
N VAL A 779 6.94 20.92 -30.92
CA VAL A 779 7.45 19.55 -31.18
C VAL A 779 6.45 18.61 -31.83
N VAL A 780 5.17 19.00 -31.94
CA VAL A 780 4.11 18.12 -32.46
C VAL A 780 3.02 18.93 -33.14
N ASN A 781 2.25 18.27 -34.02
CA ASN A 781 0.96 18.79 -34.45
C ASN A 781 -0.02 18.69 -33.28
N GLU A 782 -0.50 19.81 -32.76
CA GLU A 782 -1.34 19.82 -31.56
C GLU A 782 -2.76 19.24 -31.78
N ARG A 783 -3.08 18.88 -33.02
CA ARG A 783 -4.31 18.16 -33.40
C ARG A 783 -4.05 16.72 -33.81
N ALA A 784 -2.84 16.20 -33.63
CA ALA A 784 -2.54 14.78 -33.75
C ALA A 784 -3.30 13.95 -32.70
N SER A 785 -3.25 12.62 -32.83
CA SER A 785 -3.86 11.74 -31.84
C SER A 785 -3.16 11.88 -30.48
N ASN A 786 -3.86 11.55 -29.40
CA ASN A 786 -3.23 11.52 -28.08
C ASN A 786 -2.07 10.52 -28.00
N HIS A 787 -2.10 9.49 -28.85
CA HIS A 787 -1.01 8.53 -29.00
C HIS A 787 0.26 9.22 -29.55
N ASP A 788 0.16 9.93 -30.67
CA ASP A 788 1.30 10.62 -31.28
C ASP A 788 1.88 11.70 -30.35
N ILE A 789 1.01 12.43 -29.66
CA ILE A 789 1.44 13.43 -28.67
C ILE A 789 2.15 12.75 -27.49
N LEU A 790 1.65 11.59 -27.04
CA LEU A 790 2.28 10.83 -25.97
C LEU A 790 3.66 10.31 -26.37
N GLU A 791 3.84 9.82 -27.60
CA GLU A 791 5.16 9.39 -28.09
C GLU A 791 6.18 10.53 -27.98
N VAL A 792 5.82 11.71 -28.49
CA VAL A 792 6.67 12.91 -28.38
C VAL A 792 6.95 13.28 -26.92
N LEU A 793 5.95 13.19 -26.05
CA LEU A 793 6.11 13.49 -24.61
C LEU A 793 7.06 12.50 -23.90
N LEU A 794 6.99 11.21 -24.24
CA LEU A 794 7.81 10.17 -23.62
C LEU A 794 9.29 10.24 -24.05
N GLU A 795 9.58 10.93 -25.15
CA GLU A 795 10.95 11.22 -25.62
C GLU A 795 11.61 12.40 -24.90
N GLN A 796 10.86 13.20 -24.14
CA GLN A 796 11.38 14.35 -23.42
C GLN A 796 12.14 13.93 -22.14
N GLU A 797 13.13 14.74 -21.73
CA GLU A 797 13.75 14.62 -20.39
C GLU A 797 13.84 15.99 -19.67
N PRO A 798 13.12 16.17 -18.53
CA PRO A 798 12.13 15.26 -17.95
C PRO A 798 10.93 15.03 -18.89
N LYS A 799 10.21 13.91 -18.75
CA LYS A 799 9.00 13.53 -19.53
C LYS A 799 7.83 14.52 -19.37
N ILE A 800 8.00 15.73 -19.91
CA ILE A 800 7.11 16.87 -19.74
C ILE A 800 7.03 17.61 -21.08
N LEU A 801 5.81 17.93 -21.50
CA LEU A 801 5.54 18.99 -22.47
C LEU A 801 4.96 20.21 -21.76
N TYR A 802 5.01 21.37 -22.41
CA TYR A 802 4.42 22.58 -21.89
C TYR A 802 3.37 23.15 -22.83
N LEU A 803 2.16 23.38 -22.31
CA LEU A 803 1.09 24.05 -23.04
C LEU A 803 1.24 25.58 -22.89
N LEU A 804 1.49 26.26 -24.00
CA LEU A 804 1.56 27.72 -24.07
C LEU A 804 0.20 28.32 -24.44
N LEU A 805 -0.27 29.29 -23.66
CA LEU A 805 -1.54 30.00 -23.87
C LEU A 805 -1.40 31.51 -23.69
N ASP A 806 -2.19 32.28 -24.44
CA ASP A 806 -2.49 33.69 -24.13
C ASP A 806 -3.63 33.80 -23.09
N GLN A 807 -3.91 35.01 -22.60
CA GLN A 807 -4.95 35.23 -21.59
C GLN A 807 -6.34 34.70 -21.97
N LYS A 808 -6.80 34.89 -23.21
CA LYS A 808 -8.14 34.45 -23.63
C LYS A 808 -8.22 32.93 -23.56
N HIS A 809 -7.20 32.24 -24.03
CA HIS A 809 -7.19 30.78 -24.09
C HIS A 809 -6.87 30.15 -22.74
N PHE A 810 -6.09 30.82 -21.89
CA PHE A 810 -5.91 30.41 -20.51
C PHE A 810 -7.24 30.39 -19.75
N GLU A 811 -8.10 31.39 -19.95
CA GLU A 811 -9.45 31.37 -19.35
C GLU A 811 -10.31 30.22 -19.87
N SER A 812 -10.28 29.95 -21.17
CA SER A 812 -11.01 28.81 -21.74
C SER A 812 -10.47 27.46 -21.26
N PHE A 813 -9.16 27.35 -21.07
CA PHE A 813 -8.52 26.18 -20.46
C PHE A 813 -8.97 26.01 -19.01
N ARG A 814 -8.98 27.10 -18.22
CA ARG A 814 -9.42 27.11 -16.82
C ARG A 814 -10.87 26.65 -16.66
N GLU A 815 -11.76 27.10 -17.55
CA GLU A 815 -13.14 26.62 -17.60
C GLU A 815 -13.23 25.12 -17.89
N GLY A 816 -12.43 24.62 -18.84
CA GLY A 816 -12.42 23.21 -19.21
C GLY A 816 -11.89 22.29 -18.11
N ILE A 817 -10.86 22.69 -17.37
CA ILE A 817 -10.31 21.86 -16.28
C ILE A 817 -11.16 21.89 -15.01
N ALA A 818 -12.04 22.88 -14.85
CA ALA A 818 -12.99 22.94 -13.73
C ALA A 818 -13.97 21.76 -13.77
N GLU A 819 -14.44 21.39 -14.95
CA GLU A 819 -15.26 20.18 -15.18
C GLU A 819 -14.49 18.89 -14.83
N GLY A 820 -13.15 18.92 -14.95
CA GLY A 820 -12.23 17.84 -14.56
C GLY A 820 -11.84 17.84 -13.08
N GLY A 821 -12.48 18.67 -12.24
CA GLY A 821 -12.25 18.71 -10.79
C GLY A 821 -11.05 19.55 -10.34
N ILE A 822 -10.56 20.48 -11.17
CA ILE A 822 -9.54 21.46 -10.78
C ILE A 822 -10.22 22.80 -10.48
N SER A 823 -10.26 23.19 -9.21
CA SER A 823 -10.94 24.43 -8.78
C SER A 823 -10.14 25.69 -9.13
N SER A 824 -10.83 26.83 -9.28
CA SER A 824 -10.15 28.12 -9.49
C SER A 824 -9.19 28.45 -8.35
N ALA A 825 -9.52 28.11 -7.11
CA ALA A 825 -8.64 28.34 -5.96
C ALA A 825 -7.32 27.55 -6.05
N GLU A 826 -7.36 26.32 -6.56
CA GLU A 826 -6.16 25.53 -6.84
C GLU A 826 -5.30 26.20 -7.92
N VAL A 827 -5.93 26.66 -9.01
CA VAL A 827 -5.23 27.36 -10.10
C VAL A 827 -4.57 28.65 -9.61
N GLU A 828 -5.27 29.49 -8.85
CA GLU A 828 -4.70 30.73 -8.29
C GLU A 828 -3.50 30.44 -7.39
N LYS A 829 -3.58 29.39 -6.56
CA LYS A 829 -2.45 28.95 -5.73
C LYS A 829 -1.23 28.56 -6.58
N TRP A 830 -1.44 27.86 -7.70
CA TRP A 830 -0.34 27.45 -8.58
C TRP A 830 0.24 28.64 -9.35
N LEU A 831 -0.60 29.59 -9.76
CA LEU A 831 -0.15 30.85 -10.35
C LEU A 831 0.70 31.67 -9.35
N ASP A 832 0.29 31.75 -8.08
CA ASP A 832 1.07 32.41 -7.02
C ASP A 832 2.43 31.72 -6.79
N SER A 833 2.51 30.41 -6.99
CA SER A 833 3.77 29.66 -6.95
C SER A 833 4.66 30.00 -8.15
N ASN A 834 4.08 30.29 -9.31
CA ASN A 834 4.74 30.65 -10.56
C ASN A 834 5.91 29.70 -10.90
N GLY A 835 5.64 28.39 -10.87
CA GLY A 835 6.58 27.34 -11.23
C GLY A 835 7.62 26.95 -10.17
N ARG A 836 7.49 27.42 -8.91
CA ARG A 836 8.39 27.03 -7.81
C ARG A 836 8.17 25.60 -7.31
N GLU A 837 6.97 25.07 -7.50
CA GLU A 837 6.60 23.70 -7.11
C GLU A 837 5.65 23.10 -8.16
N THR A 838 5.49 21.77 -8.12
CA THR A 838 4.52 21.08 -8.96
C THR A 838 3.08 21.37 -8.49
N PRO A 839 2.10 21.50 -9.41
CA PRO A 839 2.24 21.50 -10.86
C PRO A 839 2.92 22.78 -11.38
N TYR A 840 3.84 22.65 -12.34
CA TYR A 840 4.54 23.80 -12.91
C TYR A 840 3.62 24.61 -13.83
N LEU A 841 3.03 25.67 -13.27
CA LEU A 841 2.36 26.76 -14.01
C LEU A 841 3.21 28.03 -13.93
N TYR A 842 3.64 28.52 -15.09
CA TYR A 842 4.35 29.79 -15.22
C TYR A 842 3.47 30.84 -15.86
N HIS A 843 3.64 32.11 -15.48
CA HIS A 843 2.97 33.25 -16.11
C HIS A 843 3.87 34.50 -16.20
N GLY A 844 3.66 35.32 -17.23
CA GLY A 844 4.39 36.58 -17.46
C GLY A 844 3.62 37.55 -18.36
N GLN A 845 3.86 38.86 -18.23
CA GLN A 845 3.17 39.87 -19.07
C GLN A 845 3.68 39.85 -20.52
N THR A 846 4.94 39.44 -20.70
CA THR A 846 5.59 39.27 -22.00
C THR A 846 6.16 37.86 -22.16
N LEU A 847 6.43 37.43 -23.40
CA LEU A 847 7.09 36.14 -23.64
C LEU A 847 8.49 36.09 -23.02
N ALA A 848 9.22 37.22 -23.01
CA ALA A 848 10.52 37.32 -22.35
C ALA A 848 10.43 37.12 -20.83
N GLU A 849 9.43 37.72 -20.17
CA GLU A 849 9.18 37.50 -18.73
C GLU A 849 8.80 36.05 -18.44
N LEU A 850 7.90 35.46 -19.25
CA LEU A 850 7.51 34.06 -19.10
C LEU A 850 8.70 33.12 -19.26
N ALA A 851 9.56 33.37 -20.26
CA ALA A 851 10.76 32.60 -20.51
C ALA A 851 11.77 32.67 -19.34
N ASP A 852 11.98 33.86 -18.76
CA ASP A 852 12.87 34.06 -17.61
C ASP A 852 12.42 33.21 -16.40
N VAL A 853 11.13 33.25 -16.07
CA VAL A 853 10.58 32.48 -14.94
C VAL A 853 10.63 30.97 -15.21
N ALA A 854 10.36 30.55 -16.45
CA ALA A 854 10.39 29.14 -16.85
C ALA A 854 11.80 28.57 -17.08
N GLY A 855 12.85 29.42 -17.07
CA GLY A 855 14.22 29.00 -17.37
C GLY A 855 14.46 28.67 -18.84
N ILE A 856 13.70 29.28 -19.75
CA ILE A 856 13.74 29.08 -21.21
C ILE A 856 14.46 30.27 -21.88
N ASP A 857 15.12 30.03 -23.02
CA ASP A 857 15.68 31.11 -23.83
C ASP A 857 14.56 31.98 -24.45
N ALA A 858 14.50 33.26 -24.07
CA ALA A 858 13.47 34.18 -24.51
C ALA A 858 13.39 34.33 -26.04
N ALA A 859 14.54 34.38 -26.72
CA ALA A 859 14.58 34.51 -28.18
C ALA A 859 13.98 33.28 -28.87
N THR A 860 14.23 32.09 -28.33
CA THR A 860 13.65 30.83 -28.80
C THR A 860 12.13 30.87 -28.67
N LEU A 861 11.59 31.19 -27.49
CA LEU A 861 10.14 31.24 -27.28
C LEU A 861 9.45 32.30 -28.16
N GLU A 862 10.03 33.49 -28.27
CA GLU A 862 9.52 34.55 -29.16
C GLU A 862 9.53 34.11 -30.63
N SER A 863 10.59 33.44 -31.08
CA SER A 863 10.70 32.94 -32.45
C SER A 863 9.67 31.85 -32.74
N THR A 864 9.40 30.96 -31.77
CA THR A 864 8.38 29.92 -31.88
C THR A 864 7.00 30.52 -32.09
N VAL A 865 6.62 31.51 -31.27
CA VAL A 865 5.33 32.18 -31.38
C VAL A 865 5.21 32.98 -32.68
N ALA A 866 6.25 33.73 -33.05
CA ALA A 866 6.27 34.50 -34.30
C ALA A 866 6.13 33.59 -35.54
N ARG A 867 6.81 32.43 -35.54
CA ARG A 867 6.73 31.44 -36.61
C ARG A 867 5.34 30.82 -36.73
N TYR A 868 4.72 30.43 -35.62
CA TYR A 868 3.34 29.95 -35.63
C TYR A 868 2.35 30.99 -36.16
N ASN A 869 2.48 32.24 -35.72
CA ASN A 869 1.60 33.33 -36.20
C ASN A 869 1.78 33.62 -37.70
N ASP A 870 2.98 33.44 -38.25
CA ASP A 870 3.24 33.50 -39.69
C ASP A 870 2.54 32.35 -40.46
N PHE A 871 2.53 31.13 -39.91
CA PHE A 871 1.76 30.01 -40.47
C PHE A 871 0.26 30.28 -40.49
N VAL A 872 -0.30 30.86 -39.43
CA VAL A 872 -1.71 31.28 -39.40
C VAL A 872 -1.99 32.32 -40.48
N ALA A 873 -1.10 33.30 -40.67
CA ALA A 873 -1.26 34.32 -41.71
C ALA A 873 -1.18 33.74 -43.13
N LYS A 874 -0.36 32.70 -43.34
CA LYS A 874 -0.22 31.99 -44.63
C LYS A 874 -1.31 30.95 -44.88
N GLY A 875 -1.91 30.39 -43.82
CA GLY A 875 -2.84 29.27 -43.88
C GLY A 875 -2.16 27.90 -44.07
N GLU A 876 -0.86 27.79 -43.78
CA GLU A 876 -0.08 26.55 -43.93
C GLU A 876 0.97 26.43 -42.82
N ASP A 877 0.93 25.32 -42.07
CA ASP A 877 1.93 24.95 -41.07
C ASP A 877 2.98 24.04 -41.72
N GLU A 878 4.11 24.63 -42.11
CA GLU A 878 5.21 23.91 -42.76
C GLU A 878 5.97 23.00 -41.78
N ASP A 879 5.85 23.22 -40.47
CA ASP A 879 6.62 22.47 -39.47
C ASP A 879 5.93 21.15 -39.11
N PHE A 880 4.63 21.19 -38.82
CA PHE A 880 3.88 20.04 -38.30
C PHE A 880 2.58 19.74 -39.05
N HIS A 881 2.29 20.47 -40.12
CA HIS A 881 1.12 20.24 -40.98
C HIS A 881 -0.23 20.27 -40.24
N ARG A 882 -0.37 21.16 -39.25
CA ARG A 882 -1.64 21.44 -38.58
C ARG A 882 -2.69 21.88 -39.60
N GLU A 883 -3.86 21.22 -39.58
CA GLU A 883 -4.90 21.43 -40.58
C GLU A 883 -5.43 22.88 -40.59
N LEU A 884 -5.76 23.41 -41.78
CA LEU A 884 -6.25 24.78 -41.96
C LEU A 884 -7.48 25.12 -41.09
N ARG A 885 -8.35 24.15 -40.79
CA ARG A 885 -9.51 24.38 -39.88
C ARG A 885 -9.13 24.64 -38.43
N PHE A 886 -7.90 24.28 -38.03
CA PHE A 886 -7.35 24.47 -36.68
C PHE A 886 -6.15 25.44 -36.67
N LEU A 887 -5.87 26.09 -37.81
CA LEU A 887 -4.76 27.02 -38.01
C LEU A 887 -5.31 28.40 -38.46
N GLN A 888 -6.22 28.96 -37.67
CA GLN A 888 -6.93 30.21 -38.02
C GLN A 888 -6.72 31.32 -36.99
N VAL A 889 -6.28 30.97 -35.79
CA VAL A 889 -6.20 31.88 -34.65
C VAL A 889 -4.71 32.04 -34.28
N PRO A 890 -4.15 33.25 -34.39
CA PRO A 890 -2.78 33.49 -33.92
C PRO A 890 -2.74 33.49 -32.38
N VAL A 891 -1.57 33.24 -31.81
CA VAL A 891 -1.28 33.52 -30.39
C VAL A 891 -1.44 35.02 -30.16
N GLY A 892 -2.33 35.38 -29.23
CA GLY A 892 -2.71 36.75 -28.93
C GLY A 892 -1.69 37.49 -28.06
N ALA A 893 -2.09 38.66 -27.56
CA ALA A 893 -1.30 39.42 -26.61
C ALA A 893 -1.38 38.81 -25.20
N GLY A 894 -0.33 39.03 -24.42
CA GLY A 894 -0.23 38.55 -23.05
C GLY A 894 -1.24 39.17 -22.07
N PRO A 895 -1.24 38.73 -20.80
CA PRO A 895 -0.25 37.84 -20.21
C PRO A 895 -0.28 36.42 -20.80
N TYR A 896 0.87 35.76 -20.75
CA TYR A 896 1.12 34.44 -21.29
C TYR A 896 1.30 33.43 -20.17
N TYR A 897 0.92 32.19 -20.43
CA TYR A 897 0.94 31.08 -19.48
C TYR A 897 1.63 29.87 -20.09
N LEU A 898 2.44 29.18 -19.29
CA LEU A 898 3.09 27.92 -19.65
C LEU A 898 2.74 26.86 -18.62
N ILE A 899 2.10 25.77 -19.05
CA ILE A 899 1.45 24.80 -18.15
C ILE A 899 2.03 23.41 -18.42
N GLU A 900 2.61 22.75 -17.41
CA GLU A 900 3.13 21.39 -17.57
C GLU A 900 2.07 20.42 -18.10
N GLN A 901 2.49 19.43 -18.90
CA GLN A 901 1.72 18.29 -19.35
C GLN A 901 2.59 17.05 -19.14
N LYS A 902 2.20 16.19 -18.19
CA LYS A 902 2.90 14.97 -17.79
C LYS A 902 2.13 13.71 -18.18
N PRO A 903 2.81 12.57 -18.38
CA PRO A 903 2.14 11.32 -18.67
C PRO A 903 1.32 10.88 -17.44
N ARG A 904 0.06 10.54 -17.66
CA ARG A 904 -0.84 10.03 -16.61
C ARG A 904 -1.65 8.84 -17.09
N PHE A 905 -2.05 7.96 -16.18
CA PHE A 905 -2.94 6.84 -16.48
C PHE A 905 -4.02 6.65 -15.42
N ALA A 906 -5.17 6.10 -15.82
CA ALA A 906 -6.24 5.71 -14.90
C ALA A 906 -6.61 4.23 -15.02
N THR A 907 -6.29 3.58 -16.14
CA THR A 907 -6.76 2.24 -16.45
C THR A 907 -5.57 1.32 -16.70
N THR A 908 -5.55 0.17 -16.06
CA THR A 908 -4.59 -0.90 -16.33
C THR A 908 -5.10 -1.75 -17.49
N MET A 909 -4.26 -2.02 -18.51
CA MET A 909 -4.67 -2.75 -19.72
C MET A 909 -4.47 -4.27 -19.58
N GLY A 910 -3.57 -4.68 -18.68
CA GLY A 910 -3.39 -6.06 -18.29
C GLY A 910 -4.23 -6.44 -17.08
N SER A 911 -4.59 -7.71 -16.99
CA SER A 911 -5.23 -8.33 -15.83
C SER A 911 -5.44 -9.84 -16.11
N LEU A 912 -6.52 -10.42 -15.60
CA LEU A 912 -6.86 -11.84 -15.72
C LEU A 912 -7.01 -12.29 -17.18
N VAL A 913 -6.61 -13.54 -17.42
CA VAL A 913 -6.77 -14.27 -18.67
C VAL A 913 -8.15 -14.93 -18.68
N VAL A 914 -8.95 -14.65 -19.71
CA VAL A 914 -10.24 -15.33 -19.93
C VAL A 914 -10.33 -15.95 -21.33
N ASN A 915 -11.25 -16.91 -21.51
CA ASN A 915 -11.66 -17.40 -22.82
C ASN A 915 -12.78 -16.51 -23.44
N ASP A 916 -13.29 -16.90 -24.61
CA ASP A 916 -14.40 -16.23 -25.31
C ASP A 916 -15.75 -16.34 -24.60
N SER A 917 -15.91 -17.26 -23.66
CA SER A 917 -17.02 -17.34 -22.70
C SER A 917 -16.79 -16.56 -21.40
N LEU A 918 -15.73 -15.73 -21.32
CA LEU A 918 -15.37 -14.92 -20.15
C LEU A 918 -15.07 -15.75 -18.88
N GLU A 919 -14.79 -17.04 -19.03
CA GLU A 919 -14.33 -17.90 -17.93
C GLU A 919 -12.85 -17.65 -17.67
N VAL A 920 -12.47 -17.55 -16.39
CA VAL A 920 -11.08 -17.31 -16.01
C VAL A 920 -10.25 -18.57 -16.26
N VAL A 921 -9.06 -18.37 -16.81
CA VAL A 921 -8.11 -19.43 -17.16
C VAL A 921 -6.94 -19.38 -16.17
N ASN A 922 -6.54 -20.55 -15.68
CA ASN A 922 -5.39 -20.68 -14.78
C ASN A 922 -4.05 -20.70 -15.51
N THR A 923 -2.96 -20.66 -14.75
CA THR A 923 -1.56 -20.73 -15.24
C THR A 923 -1.19 -22.02 -15.98
N LYS A 924 -2.08 -23.01 -16.04
CA LYS A 924 -1.94 -24.26 -16.80
C LYS A 924 -2.87 -24.30 -18.02
N ASP A 925 -3.33 -23.13 -18.47
CA ASP A 925 -4.26 -22.96 -19.59
C ASP A 925 -5.57 -23.76 -19.44
N SER A 926 -6.00 -24.01 -18.20
CA SER A 926 -7.26 -24.71 -17.89
C SER A 926 -8.31 -23.75 -17.36
N ILE A 927 -9.57 -23.95 -17.77
CA ILE A 927 -10.71 -23.17 -17.28
C ILE A 927 -10.93 -23.44 -15.79
N ILE A 928 -11.04 -22.37 -14.99
CA ILE A 928 -11.44 -22.40 -13.59
C ILE A 928 -12.97 -22.41 -13.55
N LYS A 929 -13.56 -23.59 -13.31
CA LYS A 929 -15.03 -23.69 -13.33
C LYS A 929 -15.63 -22.84 -12.22
N GLY A 930 -16.73 -22.16 -12.54
CA GLY A 930 -17.46 -21.29 -11.62
C GLY A 930 -16.85 -19.89 -11.45
N LEU A 931 -15.74 -19.55 -12.12
CA LEU A 931 -15.13 -18.24 -12.05
C LEU A 931 -15.15 -17.53 -13.43
N TYR A 932 -15.71 -16.33 -13.45
CA TYR A 932 -15.82 -15.46 -14.61
C TYR A 932 -15.23 -14.09 -14.29
N ALA A 933 -14.84 -13.33 -15.32
CA ALA A 933 -14.35 -11.96 -15.17
C ALA A 933 -14.85 -11.06 -16.30
N ALA A 934 -15.17 -9.81 -15.99
CA ALA A 934 -15.66 -8.82 -16.95
C ALA A 934 -15.19 -7.39 -16.62
N GLY A 935 -15.07 -6.55 -17.65
CA GLY A 935 -14.54 -5.19 -17.55
C GLY A 935 -13.01 -5.12 -17.47
N GLU A 936 -12.49 -4.09 -16.80
CA GLU A 936 -11.05 -3.79 -16.70
C GLU A 936 -10.23 -4.91 -16.03
N VAL A 937 -10.88 -5.75 -15.21
CA VAL A 937 -10.23 -6.92 -14.59
C VAL A 937 -9.91 -8.03 -15.60
N VAL A 938 -10.26 -7.85 -16.89
CA VAL A 938 -9.89 -8.74 -18.00
C VAL A 938 -8.79 -8.09 -18.84
N GLY A 939 -7.66 -8.78 -18.98
CA GLY A 939 -6.52 -8.27 -19.74
C GLY A 939 -6.63 -8.52 -21.24
N GLY A 940 -6.28 -7.52 -22.04
CA GLY A 940 -5.89 -7.69 -23.45
C GLY A 940 -6.95 -7.43 -24.52
N VAL A 941 -8.18 -7.02 -24.19
CA VAL A 941 -9.19 -6.64 -25.20
C VAL A 941 -8.72 -5.44 -26.04
N MET A 942 -8.09 -4.46 -25.37
CA MET A 942 -7.63 -3.22 -25.99
C MET A 942 -6.16 -3.29 -26.46
N GLY A 943 -5.44 -4.38 -26.22
CA GLY A 943 -4.01 -4.45 -26.52
C GLY A 943 -3.21 -3.43 -25.70
N THR A 944 -2.36 -2.65 -26.35
CA THR A 944 -1.51 -1.65 -25.65
C THR A 944 -2.22 -0.32 -25.38
N ASP A 945 -3.29 -0.02 -26.09
CA ASP A 945 -3.94 1.28 -26.00
C ASP A 945 -5.44 1.18 -26.32
N SER A 946 -6.25 1.98 -25.63
CA SER A 946 -7.71 2.00 -25.83
C SER A 946 -8.18 3.31 -26.46
N PRO A 947 -9.03 3.27 -27.50
CA PRO A 947 -9.74 4.45 -27.97
C PRO A 947 -10.70 5.02 -26.92
N SER A 948 -11.10 6.28 -27.08
CA SER A 948 -12.08 6.92 -26.19
C SER A 948 -13.39 6.12 -26.14
N GLY A 949 -14.04 6.05 -24.97
CA GLY A 949 -15.29 5.30 -24.78
C GLY A 949 -15.21 3.76 -24.94
N ALA A 950 -14.09 3.19 -25.39
CA ALA A 950 -13.94 1.76 -25.65
C ALA A 950 -14.01 0.91 -24.38
N ASN A 951 -13.34 1.34 -23.29
CA ASN A 951 -13.34 0.61 -22.03
C ASN A 951 -14.73 0.56 -21.38
N ASN A 952 -15.53 1.63 -21.51
CA ASN A 952 -16.91 1.67 -21.03
C ASN A 952 -17.78 0.70 -21.85
N ALA A 953 -17.63 0.70 -23.17
CA ALA A 953 -18.31 -0.25 -24.05
C ALA A 953 -17.94 -1.71 -23.71
N TRP A 954 -16.65 -1.99 -23.46
CA TRP A 954 -16.20 -3.32 -23.04
C TRP A 954 -16.78 -3.72 -21.69
N ALA A 955 -16.75 -2.84 -20.69
CA ALA A 955 -17.27 -3.14 -19.37
C ALA A 955 -18.76 -3.53 -19.42
N LEU A 956 -19.58 -2.72 -20.09
CA LEU A 956 -21.02 -2.98 -20.22
C LEU A 956 -21.31 -4.25 -21.03
N THR A 957 -20.60 -4.43 -22.15
CA THR A 957 -20.79 -5.60 -23.03
C THR A 957 -20.36 -6.88 -22.34
N SER A 958 -19.14 -6.93 -21.80
CA SER A 958 -18.60 -8.12 -21.14
C SER A 958 -19.37 -8.49 -19.88
N GLY A 959 -19.83 -7.50 -19.08
CA GLY A 959 -20.68 -7.76 -17.91
C GLY A 959 -21.98 -8.47 -18.31
N LYS A 960 -22.69 -7.93 -19.31
CA LYS A 960 -23.91 -8.55 -19.86
C LYS A 960 -23.65 -9.98 -20.35
N LEU A 961 -22.61 -10.19 -21.14
CA LEU A 961 -22.27 -11.49 -21.72
C LEU A 961 -21.87 -12.52 -20.64
N ALA A 962 -21.14 -12.12 -19.60
CA ALA A 962 -20.73 -13.03 -18.52
C ALA A 962 -21.95 -13.61 -17.77
N ALA A 963 -22.99 -12.79 -17.55
CA ALA A 963 -24.24 -13.25 -16.95
C ALA A 963 -24.99 -14.23 -17.87
N GLU A 964 -25.03 -13.97 -19.17
CA GLU A 964 -25.64 -14.87 -20.17
C GLU A 964 -24.95 -16.24 -20.20
N GLN A 965 -23.62 -16.27 -20.14
CA GLN A 965 -22.84 -17.51 -20.11
C GLN A 965 -23.12 -18.38 -18.88
N ILE A 966 -23.46 -17.78 -17.73
CA ILE A 966 -23.86 -18.53 -16.54
C ILE A 966 -25.28 -19.08 -16.68
N ALA A 967 -26.20 -18.33 -17.27
CA ALA A 967 -27.58 -18.76 -17.46
C ALA A 967 -27.73 -19.95 -18.42
N GLU A 968 -26.80 -20.11 -19.36
CA GLU A 968 -26.79 -21.21 -20.35
C GLU A 968 -26.31 -22.57 -19.79
N LYS A 969 -25.69 -22.59 -18.60
CA LYS A 969 -25.11 -23.79 -17.96
C LYS A 969 -25.97 -24.30 -16.81
#